data_AF-A0AA39UB36-F1
#
_entry.id   AF-A0AA39UB36-F1
#
_cell.length_a   1.000
_cell.length_b   1.000
_cell.length_c   1.000
_cell.angle_alpha   90.00
_cell.angle_beta   90.00
_cell.angle_gamma   90.00
#
_symmetry.space_group_name_H-M   'P 1'
#
loop_
_entity.id
_entity.type
_entity.pdbx_description
1 polymer ?
#
loop_
_entity_poly.entity_id
_entity_poly.type
_entity_poly.pdbx_seq_one_letter_code
_entity_poly.pdbx_strand_id
1 'polypeptide(L)'
;MSFMLKVSGYEYYQSLACLYDNSGSLMLPDLYQVFLRVIREWRHIRMLKRHGQGNDLSGSEGTKAGDCVVHCLACPRSGINLSGNRKKEDIWLDCLFVLVDANFRLKRFNISSDRHDPHLNKGYSYFIDSEIVNAHMEKFEDKIAEEKSTCNDHDAVKLATMPGGKGMSVSGVGAVVCSHHECRRGSSVINLRKGEQQVQMDLPTLLTLKMEAPKEVVIAYNIGCQWGKNLWKRISVYGPDLTPPQEQKDIVILVPKFHLPAHIVECQEEFSFAFELFVGETNGEATKRTWAISNPVASSTREMGPGSHQDTLDDHWSDHNWWKNVGLSKLLLWRIKDAIPHCEENRVTFEELYKTVVSSAEDGKVQLQEWTEWVESWEWRHSSGEKVTNPYIPTVKSLTMASVRLRLSEEGSDAQWGTSMQAQLDLQKETKALGPHSTDIQRVKVLDKTSRLRWEIDSWMDVQLVYMLEVRSIHGEQDHTAGGECVVVWNIDLLLPSTLLMNHNIRCNQRLLHYEWELRCAQAMEALGIVRHKVILEILIFSLISEHHETLGWLSKREAARVYSCLDHVRFGSNTLGMTHWHKMFHVLWIEDAVPIAGLKRRKKRDTSSKETSGESTVPQLSWIWLIPGAIDNSTPGGLQDVLRIEWCKLQAHMQCWDEECRLLHEEMQRVVWSHKYNIKLWSNRANRSLKGAVHGT
;
A
#
# COMPACT_ATOMS: atom_id res chain seq x y z
N MET A 1 -15.24 -30.18 -15.71
CA MET A 1 -16.12 -29.14 -15.14
C MET A 1 -15.49 -27.79 -15.41
N SER A 2 -16.22 -26.81 -15.95
CA SER A 2 -15.68 -25.48 -16.21
C SER A 2 -15.74 -24.65 -14.93
N PHE A 3 -14.61 -24.06 -14.50
CA PHE A 3 -14.59 -23.12 -13.38
C PHE A 3 -15.40 -21.84 -13.67
N MET A 4 -15.83 -21.64 -14.92
CA MET A 4 -16.72 -20.52 -15.27
C MET A 4 -18.13 -20.66 -14.69
N LEU A 5 -18.63 -21.88 -14.50
CA LEU A 5 -19.99 -22.08 -13.98
C LEU A 5 -20.08 -21.91 -12.46
N LYS A 6 -18.95 -21.86 -11.73
CA LYS A 6 -18.87 -21.69 -10.26
C LYS A 6 -19.88 -22.52 -9.43
N VAL A 7 -20.35 -23.63 -9.99
CA VAL A 7 -21.23 -24.61 -9.32
C VAL A 7 -20.41 -25.71 -8.69
N SER A 8 -20.92 -26.28 -7.60
CA SER A 8 -20.33 -27.46 -6.97
C SER A 8 -20.43 -28.69 -7.87
N GLY A 9 -19.55 -29.68 -7.64
CA GLY A 9 -19.65 -30.96 -8.34
C GLY A 9 -20.98 -31.67 -8.08
N TYR A 10 -21.56 -31.48 -6.89
CA TYR A 10 -22.87 -31.99 -6.52
C TYR A 10 -23.98 -31.37 -7.38
N GLU A 11 -24.05 -30.03 -7.47
CA GLU A 11 -25.05 -29.35 -8.30
C GLU A 11 -24.94 -29.73 -9.78
N TYR A 12 -23.71 -29.88 -10.29
CA TYR A 12 -23.52 -30.35 -11.67
C TYR A 12 -24.01 -31.79 -11.85
N TYR A 13 -23.70 -32.69 -10.92
CA TYR A 13 -24.17 -34.07 -10.95
C TYR A 13 -25.70 -34.15 -10.86
N GLN A 14 -26.31 -33.39 -9.95
CA GLN A 14 -27.77 -33.30 -9.84
C GLN A 14 -28.39 -32.73 -11.13
N SER A 15 -27.75 -31.75 -11.76
CA SER A 15 -28.20 -31.22 -13.05
C SER A 15 -28.19 -32.31 -14.14
N LEU A 16 -27.17 -33.17 -14.17
CA LEU A 16 -27.13 -34.32 -15.08
C LEU A 16 -28.25 -35.34 -14.77
N ALA A 17 -28.51 -35.60 -13.48
CA ALA A 17 -29.60 -36.47 -13.06
C ALA A 17 -30.97 -35.92 -13.49
N CYS A 18 -31.22 -34.63 -13.27
CA CYS A 18 -32.45 -33.96 -13.72
C CYS A 18 -32.59 -33.91 -15.25
N LEU A 19 -31.48 -33.75 -15.99
CA LEU A 19 -31.51 -33.82 -17.46
C LEU A 19 -31.90 -35.20 -17.97
N TYR A 20 -31.57 -36.25 -17.21
CA TYR A 20 -31.95 -37.62 -17.53
C TYR A 20 -33.39 -37.91 -17.13
N ASP A 21 -33.77 -37.61 -15.88
CA ASP A 21 -35.14 -37.68 -15.39
C ASP A 21 -35.45 -36.52 -14.43
N ASN A 22 -36.19 -35.53 -14.92
CA ASN A 22 -36.61 -34.39 -14.12
C ASN A 22 -37.85 -34.68 -13.25
N SER A 23 -38.51 -35.83 -13.45
CA SER A 23 -39.70 -36.20 -12.68
C SER A 23 -39.37 -36.85 -11.33
N GLY A 24 -38.14 -37.35 -11.17
CA GLY A 24 -37.73 -38.14 -10.01
C GLY A 24 -38.47 -39.47 -9.88
N SER A 25 -39.12 -39.93 -10.95
CA SER A 25 -39.89 -41.17 -10.95
C SER A 25 -39.00 -42.40 -11.16
N LEU A 26 -37.83 -42.21 -11.76
CA LEU A 26 -36.81 -43.25 -11.90
C LEU A 26 -35.85 -43.23 -10.70
N MET A 27 -35.68 -44.39 -10.08
CA MET A 27 -34.64 -44.61 -9.07
C MET A 27 -33.27 -44.73 -9.76
N LEU A 28 -32.57 -43.61 -9.89
CA LEU A 28 -31.21 -43.59 -10.46
C LEU A 28 -30.17 -44.07 -9.44
N PRO A 29 -29.16 -44.85 -9.85
CA PRO A 29 -28.05 -45.20 -8.96
C PRO A 29 -27.25 -43.93 -8.60
N ASP A 30 -26.86 -43.81 -7.33
CA ASP A 30 -25.97 -42.73 -6.90
C ASP A 30 -24.53 -43.00 -7.34
N LEU A 31 -24.14 -42.35 -8.43
CA LEU A 31 -22.80 -42.40 -9.01
C LEU A 31 -21.97 -41.16 -8.66
N TYR A 32 -22.39 -40.34 -7.69
CA TYR A 32 -21.71 -39.08 -7.38
C TYR A 32 -20.24 -39.28 -6.99
N GLN A 33 -19.95 -40.27 -6.15
CA GLN A 33 -18.57 -40.59 -5.75
C GLN A 33 -17.71 -41.06 -6.92
N VAL A 34 -18.29 -41.84 -7.84
CA VAL A 34 -17.63 -42.29 -9.07
C VAL A 34 -17.36 -41.09 -9.97
N PHE A 35 -18.33 -40.20 -10.11
CA PHE A 35 -18.21 -38.97 -10.89
C PHE A 35 -17.08 -38.06 -10.37
N LEU A 36 -16.96 -37.86 -9.05
CA LEU A 36 -15.86 -37.10 -8.46
C LEU A 36 -14.48 -37.70 -8.79
N ARG A 37 -14.35 -39.03 -8.70
CA ARG A 37 -13.11 -39.75 -9.05
C ARG A 37 -12.75 -39.58 -10.52
N VAL A 38 -13.71 -39.78 -11.42
CA VAL A 38 -13.52 -39.62 -12.88
C VAL A 38 -13.08 -38.20 -13.23
N ILE A 39 -13.67 -37.18 -12.61
CA ILE A 39 -13.26 -35.79 -12.85
C ILE A 39 -11.83 -35.55 -12.39
N ARG A 40 -11.46 -36.08 -11.23
CA ARG A 40 -10.13 -35.93 -10.66
C ARG A 40 -9.06 -36.53 -11.57
N GLU A 41 -9.26 -37.78 -11.99
CA GLU A 41 -8.38 -38.46 -12.95
C GLU A 41 -8.34 -37.72 -14.29
N TRP A 42 -9.50 -37.29 -14.80
CA TRP A 42 -9.58 -36.53 -16.04
C TRP A 42 -8.80 -35.22 -15.98
N ARG A 43 -8.89 -34.47 -14.87
CA ARG A 43 -8.13 -33.22 -14.66
C ARG A 43 -6.63 -33.47 -14.71
N HIS A 44 -6.16 -34.48 -13.98
CA HIS A 44 -4.74 -34.85 -13.96
C HIS A 44 -4.23 -35.25 -15.36
N ILE A 45 -4.95 -36.13 -16.07
CA ILE A 45 -4.58 -36.55 -17.43
C ILE A 45 -4.61 -35.35 -18.40
N ARG A 46 -5.59 -34.46 -18.27
CA ARG A 46 -5.68 -33.25 -19.11
C ARG A 46 -4.55 -32.29 -18.84
N MET A 47 -4.14 -32.11 -17.59
CA MET A 47 -2.97 -31.32 -17.22
C MET A 47 -1.72 -31.87 -17.89
N LEU A 48 -1.44 -33.17 -17.75
CA LEU A 48 -0.29 -33.83 -18.38
C LEU A 48 -0.31 -33.69 -19.91
N LYS A 49 -1.48 -33.90 -20.54
CA LYS A 49 -1.66 -33.75 -21.99
C LYS A 49 -1.41 -32.31 -22.46
N ARG A 50 -1.95 -31.31 -21.75
CA ARG A 50 -1.77 -29.89 -22.09
C ARG A 50 -0.30 -29.46 -22.04
N HIS A 51 0.48 -30.07 -21.15
CA HIS A 51 1.91 -29.79 -21.02
C HIS A 51 2.79 -30.76 -21.81
N GLY A 52 2.19 -31.65 -22.63
CA GLY A 52 2.92 -32.52 -23.54
C GLY A 52 3.74 -33.61 -22.85
N GLN A 53 3.41 -33.99 -21.61
CA GLN A 53 4.18 -35.00 -20.85
C GLN A 53 4.08 -36.39 -21.49
N GLY A 54 2.99 -36.68 -22.21
CA GLY A 54 2.88 -37.90 -23.01
C GLY A 54 3.76 -37.93 -24.26
N ASN A 55 4.37 -36.81 -24.66
CA ASN A 55 5.34 -36.72 -25.75
C ASN A 55 6.79 -36.79 -25.25
N ASP A 56 7.00 -36.78 -23.93
CA ASP A 56 8.31 -36.99 -23.34
C ASP A 56 8.67 -38.48 -23.36
N LEU A 57 9.94 -38.81 -23.62
CA LEU A 57 10.41 -40.19 -23.67
C LEU A 57 10.33 -40.88 -22.29
N SER A 58 10.37 -40.10 -21.21
CA SER A 58 10.19 -40.58 -19.85
C SER A 58 8.72 -40.75 -19.45
N GLY A 59 7.78 -40.36 -20.32
CA GLY A 59 6.34 -40.40 -20.04
C GLY A 59 5.95 -39.54 -18.83
N SER A 60 4.82 -39.89 -18.20
CA SER A 60 4.34 -39.16 -17.00
C SER A 60 5.24 -39.32 -15.78
N GLU A 61 6.01 -40.40 -15.69
CA GLU A 61 6.89 -40.70 -14.55
C GLU A 61 8.10 -39.75 -14.47
N GLY A 62 8.53 -39.16 -15.59
CA GLY A 62 9.61 -38.19 -15.61
C GLY A 62 9.20 -36.72 -15.40
N THR A 63 7.91 -36.46 -15.12
CA THR A 63 7.40 -35.10 -14.89
C THR A 63 8.06 -34.50 -13.66
N LYS A 64 8.68 -33.33 -13.79
CA LYS A 64 9.37 -32.65 -12.69
C LYS A 64 8.48 -31.62 -12.01
N ALA A 65 8.92 -31.15 -10.84
CA ALA A 65 8.26 -30.07 -10.13
C ALA A 65 8.13 -28.81 -11.01
N GLY A 66 6.92 -28.28 -11.12
CA GLY A 66 6.61 -27.11 -11.94
C GLY A 66 6.54 -27.31 -13.46
N ASP A 67 6.74 -28.52 -13.99
CA ASP A 67 6.67 -28.79 -15.44
C ASP A 67 5.27 -28.63 -16.04
N CYS A 68 4.23 -28.69 -15.20
CA CYS A 68 2.83 -28.60 -15.57
C CYS A 68 2.20 -27.25 -15.15
N VAL A 69 2.91 -26.16 -15.44
CA VAL A 69 2.49 -24.79 -15.10
C VAL A 69 2.23 -23.97 -16.36
N VAL A 70 1.12 -23.22 -16.34
CA VAL A 70 0.88 -22.17 -17.33
C VAL A 70 1.67 -20.93 -16.91
N HIS A 71 2.90 -20.80 -17.40
CA HIS A 71 3.77 -19.67 -17.06
C HIS A 71 3.26 -18.34 -17.62
N CYS A 72 3.51 -17.25 -16.92
CA CYS A 72 3.29 -15.91 -17.45
C CYS A 72 4.21 -15.65 -18.66
N LEU A 73 3.66 -15.17 -19.76
CA LEU A 73 4.42 -14.92 -20.99
C LEU A 73 5.21 -13.60 -20.97
N ALA A 74 4.83 -12.66 -20.11
CA ALA A 74 5.43 -11.33 -20.00
C ALA A 74 6.47 -11.22 -18.88
N CYS A 75 6.35 -12.03 -17.82
CA CYS A 75 7.31 -12.04 -16.71
C CYS A 75 8.69 -12.55 -17.23
N PRO A 76 9.81 -11.93 -16.81
CA PRO A 76 11.16 -12.32 -17.27
C PRO A 76 11.54 -13.72 -16.80
N ARG A 77 12.10 -14.53 -17.71
CA ARG A 77 12.48 -15.93 -17.49
C ARG A 77 13.84 -16.23 -18.14
N SER A 78 14.82 -16.49 -17.29
CA SER A 78 16.20 -16.81 -17.69
C SER A 78 16.25 -17.96 -18.71
N GLY A 79 16.92 -17.74 -19.85
CA GLY A 79 17.05 -18.73 -20.93
C GLY A 79 15.83 -18.90 -21.84
N ILE A 80 14.76 -18.11 -21.64
CA ILE A 80 13.50 -18.24 -22.39
C ILE A 80 13.17 -16.97 -23.16
N ASN A 81 12.98 -15.85 -22.45
CA ASN A 81 12.47 -14.60 -23.02
C ASN A 81 13.31 -13.37 -22.57
N LEU A 82 14.58 -13.58 -22.22
CA LEU A 82 15.50 -12.49 -21.93
C LEU A 82 16.43 -12.24 -23.12
N SER A 83 16.76 -10.97 -23.37
CA SER A 83 17.73 -10.61 -24.40
C SER A 83 19.15 -10.77 -23.85
N GLY A 84 19.98 -11.61 -24.48
CA GLY A 84 21.32 -11.92 -23.99
C GLY A 84 22.35 -10.79 -24.13
N ASN A 85 22.05 -9.73 -24.88
CA ASN A 85 22.97 -8.65 -25.26
C ASN A 85 22.48 -7.28 -24.77
N ARG A 86 22.09 -7.18 -23.50
CA ARG A 86 21.55 -5.94 -22.93
C ARG A 86 22.67 -4.99 -22.50
N LYS A 87 22.47 -3.68 -22.72
CA LYS A 87 23.38 -2.64 -22.20
C LYS A 87 23.27 -2.57 -20.68
N LYS A 88 24.34 -2.14 -20.01
CA LYS A 88 24.39 -2.03 -18.54
C LYS A 88 23.25 -1.17 -17.98
N GLU A 89 22.91 -0.08 -18.66
CA GLU A 89 21.85 0.88 -18.29
C GLU A 89 20.43 0.30 -18.38
N ASP A 90 20.25 -0.79 -19.12
CA ASP A 90 18.93 -1.37 -19.38
C ASP A 90 18.68 -2.65 -18.57
N ILE A 91 19.70 -3.21 -17.89
CA ILE A 91 19.65 -4.52 -17.20
C ILE A 91 18.42 -4.65 -16.31
N TRP A 92 18.06 -3.57 -15.63
CA TRP A 92 16.91 -3.47 -14.74
C TRP A 92 15.57 -3.81 -15.40
N LEU A 93 15.45 -3.65 -16.72
CA LEU A 93 14.23 -4.05 -17.42
C LEU A 93 13.96 -5.54 -17.25
N ASP A 94 15.00 -6.38 -17.11
CA ASP A 94 14.90 -7.83 -16.87
C ASP A 94 14.54 -8.20 -15.42
N CYS A 95 14.27 -7.22 -14.56
CA CYS A 95 13.87 -7.45 -13.17
C CYS A 95 12.55 -8.21 -13.06
N LEU A 96 12.53 -9.22 -12.17
CA LEU A 96 11.34 -9.99 -11.86
C LEU A 96 10.60 -9.40 -10.65
N PHE A 97 9.33 -9.05 -10.84
CA PHE A 97 8.46 -8.56 -9.78
C PHE A 97 7.58 -9.69 -9.22
N VAL A 98 7.84 -10.08 -7.97
CA VAL A 98 7.04 -11.08 -7.25
C VAL A 98 6.38 -10.50 -6.01
N LEU A 99 5.27 -11.12 -5.63
CA LEU A 99 4.52 -10.77 -4.43
C LEU A 99 4.24 -12.03 -3.64
N VAL A 100 4.54 -11.96 -2.35
CA VAL A 100 4.36 -13.02 -1.36
C VAL A 100 3.17 -12.65 -0.49
N ASP A 101 2.24 -13.60 -0.29
CA ASP A 101 1.06 -13.37 0.53
C ASP A 101 0.41 -14.70 0.94
N ALA A 102 -0.49 -14.67 1.92
CA ALA A 102 -1.31 -15.81 2.29
C ALA A 102 -2.81 -15.53 2.24
N ASN A 103 -3.56 -16.60 2.02
CA ASN A 103 -5.01 -16.61 1.99
C ASN A 103 -5.59 -17.55 3.04
N PHE A 104 -6.15 -16.97 4.10
CA PHE A 104 -6.79 -17.70 5.19
C PHE A 104 -8.26 -18.08 4.91
N ARG A 105 -8.79 -17.82 3.71
CA ARG A 105 -10.11 -18.35 3.31
C ARG A 105 -10.01 -19.75 2.74
N LEU A 106 -8.89 -20.10 2.11
CA LEU A 106 -8.59 -21.43 1.55
C LEU A 106 -8.18 -22.41 2.67
N LYS A 107 -9.16 -22.72 3.50
CA LYS A 107 -9.08 -23.59 4.67
C LYS A 107 -9.43 -25.03 4.29
N ARG A 108 -8.90 -26.05 4.98
CA ARG A 108 -9.30 -27.46 4.81
C ARG A 108 -9.55 -28.18 6.14
N PHE A 109 -10.68 -28.88 6.25
CA PHE A 109 -10.98 -29.67 7.45
C PHE A 109 -10.10 -30.93 7.56
N ASN A 110 -9.97 -31.45 8.77
CA ASN A 110 -9.27 -32.71 9.04
C ASN A 110 -10.22 -33.91 8.91
N ILE A 111 -10.60 -34.23 7.68
CA ILE A 111 -11.63 -35.26 7.36
C ILE A 111 -11.08 -36.49 6.63
N SER A 112 -9.83 -36.44 6.14
CA SER A 112 -9.19 -37.53 5.36
C SER A 112 -7.66 -37.43 5.48
N SER A 113 -6.95 -38.41 4.93
CA SER A 113 -5.49 -38.52 4.94
C SER A 113 -4.94 -38.77 3.54
N ASP A 114 -3.64 -38.52 3.34
CA ASP A 114 -2.96 -38.75 2.06
C ASP A 114 -3.00 -40.23 1.63
N ARG A 115 -3.16 -41.17 2.58
CA ARG A 115 -3.35 -42.59 2.24
C ARG A 115 -4.67 -42.85 1.54
N HIS A 116 -5.74 -42.17 1.96
CA HIS A 116 -7.09 -42.37 1.44
C HIS A 116 -7.41 -41.45 0.25
N ASP A 117 -6.79 -40.27 0.20
CA ASP A 117 -6.94 -39.30 -0.88
C ASP A 117 -5.56 -38.74 -1.29
N PRO A 118 -4.72 -39.55 -1.95
CA PRO A 118 -3.33 -39.19 -2.27
C PRO A 118 -3.28 -38.18 -3.40
N HIS A 119 -2.47 -37.14 -3.30
CA HIS A 119 -2.29 -36.14 -4.36
C HIS A 119 -1.77 -36.77 -5.67
N LEU A 120 -2.41 -36.47 -6.82
CA LEU A 120 -2.00 -37.04 -8.11
C LEU A 120 -0.86 -36.24 -8.75
N ASN A 121 -0.87 -34.91 -8.63
CA ASN A 121 0.13 -34.06 -9.26
C ASN A 121 1.50 -34.07 -8.55
N LYS A 122 1.61 -34.41 -7.26
CA LYS A 122 2.90 -34.48 -6.53
C LYS A 122 3.90 -33.34 -6.84
N GLY A 123 3.41 -32.10 -6.84
CA GLY A 123 4.23 -30.92 -7.09
C GLY A 123 4.52 -30.56 -8.55
N TYR A 124 3.92 -31.24 -9.53
CA TYR A 124 4.13 -30.93 -10.97
C TYR A 124 3.61 -29.55 -11.38
N SER A 125 2.75 -28.89 -10.58
CA SER A 125 2.12 -27.62 -10.93
C SER A 125 2.45 -26.49 -9.93
N TYR A 126 1.46 -25.87 -9.29
CA TYR A 126 1.65 -24.70 -8.42
C TYR A 126 2.01 -25.08 -7.00
N PHE A 127 1.35 -26.11 -6.44
CA PHE A 127 1.73 -26.63 -5.13
C PHE A 127 3.14 -27.20 -5.13
N ILE A 128 3.86 -27.01 -4.02
CA ILE A 128 5.07 -27.76 -3.70
C ILE A 128 4.65 -29.14 -3.18
N ASP A 129 5.45 -30.17 -3.49
CA ASP A 129 5.23 -31.51 -2.94
C ASP A 129 5.19 -31.46 -1.40
N SER A 130 4.17 -32.10 -0.83
CA SER A 130 3.95 -32.14 0.61
C SER A 130 5.09 -32.85 1.34
N GLU A 131 5.78 -33.81 0.71
CA GLU A 131 6.97 -34.45 1.29
C GLU A 131 8.12 -33.45 1.47
N ILE A 132 8.35 -32.59 0.47
CA ILE A 132 9.37 -31.53 0.54
C ILE A 132 9.03 -30.51 1.63
N VAL A 133 7.76 -30.09 1.69
CA VAL A 133 7.30 -29.15 2.72
C VAL A 133 7.46 -29.74 4.12
N ASN A 134 7.06 -31.00 4.32
CA ASN A 134 7.18 -31.66 5.62
C ASN A 134 8.64 -31.81 6.05
N ALA A 135 9.52 -32.26 5.15
CA ALA A 135 10.95 -32.39 5.43
C ALA A 135 11.61 -31.03 5.76
N HIS A 136 11.20 -29.96 5.08
CA HIS A 136 11.65 -28.60 5.37
C HIS A 136 11.23 -28.16 6.78
N MET A 137 9.96 -28.39 7.14
CA MET A 137 9.46 -28.06 8.48
C MET A 137 10.18 -28.86 9.57
N GLU A 138 10.28 -30.18 9.43
CA GLU A 138 10.96 -31.04 10.42
C GLU A 138 12.42 -30.64 10.64
N LYS A 139 13.10 -30.15 9.60
CA LYS A 139 14.52 -29.79 9.68
C LYS A 139 14.77 -28.41 10.29
N PHE A 140 13.83 -27.47 10.16
CA PHE A 140 14.08 -26.05 10.41
C PHE A 140 13.08 -25.33 11.33
N GLU A 141 11.90 -25.90 11.61
CA GLU A 141 10.87 -25.26 12.43
C GLU A 141 11.42 -24.84 13.81
N ASP A 142 12.17 -25.71 14.48
CA ASP A 142 12.77 -25.42 15.79
C ASP A 142 14.00 -24.49 15.73
N LYS A 143 14.58 -24.29 14.54
CA LYS A 143 15.80 -23.48 14.34
C LYS A 143 15.50 -22.02 13.99
N ILE A 144 14.29 -21.74 13.52
CA ILE A 144 13.85 -20.42 13.10
C ILE A 144 12.87 -19.90 14.14
N ALA A 145 13.32 -18.95 14.96
CA ALA A 145 12.47 -18.36 15.99
C ALA A 145 11.32 -17.53 15.38
N GLU A 146 10.12 -17.61 15.98
CA GLU A 146 9.03 -16.70 15.67
C GLU A 146 9.40 -15.28 16.15
N GLU A 147 9.40 -14.33 15.21
CA GLU A 147 9.72 -12.93 15.50
C GLU A 147 8.48 -12.14 15.88
N LYS A 148 8.62 -11.28 16.89
CA LYS A 148 7.56 -10.33 17.27
C LYS A 148 7.57 -9.13 16.32
N SER A 149 6.39 -8.69 15.92
CA SER A 149 6.24 -7.47 15.13
C SER A 149 6.78 -6.26 15.89
N THR A 150 7.58 -5.44 15.21
CA THR A 150 8.16 -4.20 15.75
C THR A 150 7.66 -2.95 15.02
N CYS A 151 6.75 -3.08 14.05
CA CYS A 151 6.43 -1.97 13.13
C CYS A 151 4.93 -1.80 12.82
N ASN A 152 4.05 -2.62 13.40
CA ASN A 152 2.63 -2.58 13.11
C ASN A 152 1.84 -2.81 14.41
N ASP A 153 0.99 -1.84 14.77
CA ASP A 153 0.09 -1.89 15.95
C ASP A 153 -1.28 -2.52 15.63
N HIS A 154 -1.53 -2.99 14.39
CA HIS A 154 -2.82 -3.53 13.94
C HIS A 154 -2.81 -5.01 13.46
N ASP A 155 -4.02 -5.57 13.33
CA ASP A 155 -4.42 -6.99 13.27
C ASP A 155 -3.74 -7.92 12.24
N ALA A 156 -2.94 -7.41 11.31
CA ALA A 156 -2.28 -8.23 10.29
C ALA A 156 -1.36 -9.30 10.90
N VAL A 157 -0.61 -8.93 11.94
CA VAL A 157 0.26 -9.85 12.70
C VAL A 157 -0.56 -10.77 13.60
N LYS A 158 -1.68 -10.27 14.16
CA LYS A 158 -2.56 -11.07 15.02
C LYS A 158 -3.24 -12.19 14.23
N LEU A 159 -3.73 -11.92 13.02
CA LEU A 159 -4.29 -12.95 12.12
C LEU A 159 -3.22 -13.96 11.67
N ALA A 160 -1.98 -13.50 11.44
CA ALA A 160 -0.84 -14.36 11.10
C ALA A 160 -0.39 -15.30 12.22
N THR A 161 -0.86 -15.13 13.46
CA THR A 161 -0.52 -16.01 14.60
C THR A 161 -1.70 -16.85 15.11
N MET A 162 -2.91 -16.63 14.60
CA MET A 162 -4.10 -17.34 15.05
C MET A 162 -4.04 -18.80 14.57
N PRO A 163 -4.09 -19.79 15.49
CA PRO A 163 -4.23 -21.19 15.10
C PRO A 163 -5.49 -21.37 14.24
N GLY A 164 -5.43 -22.30 13.28
CA GLY A 164 -6.66 -22.81 12.66
C GLY A 164 -7.63 -23.26 13.75
N GLY A 165 -8.94 -23.04 13.53
CA GLY A 165 -9.97 -23.52 14.47
C GLY A 165 -9.87 -25.02 14.71
N LYS A 166 -10.39 -25.53 15.84
CA LYS A 166 -10.43 -26.97 16.13
C LYS A 166 -11.03 -27.73 14.93
N GLY A 167 -10.35 -28.79 14.47
CA GLY A 167 -10.79 -29.61 13.33
C GLY A 167 -10.25 -29.20 11.95
N MET A 168 -9.34 -28.22 11.89
CA MET A 168 -8.67 -27.80 10.66
C MET A 168 -7.34 -28.54 10.46
N SER A 169 -7.09 -29.01 9.24
CA SER A 169 -5.78 -29.58 8.83
C SER A 169 -4.92 -28.56 8.06
N VAL A 170 -5.57 -27.59 7.39
CA VAL A 170 -4.93 -26.46 6.69
C VAL A 170 -5.59 -25.17 7.15
N SER A 171 -4.81 -24.24 7.68
CA SER A 171 -5.30 -22.95 8.17
C SER A 171 -5.47 -21.90 7.07
N GLY A 172 -4.77 -22.08 5.96
CA GLY A 172 -4.75 -21.20 4.79
C GLY A 172 -3.74 -21.67 3.75
N VAL A 173 -3.55 -20.88 2.70
CA VAL A 173 -2.61 -21.16 1.61
C VAL A 173 -1.67 -19.97 1.43
N GLY A 174 -0.36 -20.20 1.42
CA GLY A 174 0.66 -19.20 1.10
C GLY A 174 1.10 -19.33 -0.37
N ALA A 175 1.35 -18.22 -1.06
CA ALA A 175 1.83 -18.28 -2.44
C ALA A 175 2.74 -17.12 -2.85
N VAL A 176 3.51 -17.37 -3.92
CA VAL A 176 4.26 -16.35 -4.66
C VAL A 176 3.68 -16.17 -6.06
N VAL A 177 3.37 -14.92 -6.41
CA VAL A 177 2.76 -14.55 -7.70
C VAL A 177 3.55 -13.45 -8.41
N CYS A 178 3.47 -13.40 -9.74
CA CYS A 178 3.98 -12.29 -10.55
C CYS A 178 3.14 -11.03 -10.25
N SER A 179 3.78 -9.96 -9.78
CA SER A 179 3.11 -8.73 -9.31
C SER A 179 2.41 -7.96 -10.44
N HIS A 180 2.95 -8.00 -11.65
CA HIS A 180 2.42 -7.20 -12.77
C HIS A 180 1.27 -7.89 -13.50
N HIS A 181 1.34 -9.21 -13.64
CA HIS A 181 0.48 -9.98 -14.54
C HIS A 181 -0.50 -10.90 -13.80
N GLU A 182 -0.39 -10.95 -12.46
CA GLU A 182 -1.28 -11.72 -11.60
C GLU A 182 -1.27 -13.22 -11.90
N CYS A 183 -0.15 -13.76 -12.37
CA CYS A 183 0.03 -15.20 -12.59
C CYS A 183 0.76 -15.83 -11.40
N ARG A 184 0.31 -17.00 -10.93
CA ARG A 184 1.07 -17.80 -9.96
C ARG A 184 2.31 -18.40 -10.62
N ARG A 185 3.41 -18.46 -9.86
CA ARG A 185 4.66 -19.12 -10.27
C ARG A 185 4.53 -20.65 -10.09
N GLY A 186 5.38 -21.42 -10.75
CA GLY A 186 5.44 -22.86 -10.53
C GLY A 186 6.02 -23.19 -9.17
N SER A 187 5.58 -24.29 -8.55
CA SER A 187 6.06 -24.75 -7.24
C SER A 187 6.20 -23.61 -6.21
N SER A 188 5.20 -22.72 -6.19
CA SER A 188 5.23 -21.48 -5.42
C SER A 188 4.11 -21.39 -4.40
N VAL A 189 3.37 -22.47 -4.18
CA VAL A 189 2.21 -22.52 -3.30
C VAL A 189 2.37 -23.60 -2.24
N ILE A 190 1.97 -23.28 -1.00
CA ILE A 190 1.99 -24.20 0.14
C ILE A 190 0.70 -24.13 0.95
N ASN A 191 0.37 -25.25 1.61
CA ASN A 191 -0.63 -25.27 2.67
C ASN A 191 0.01 -24.81 3.99
N LEU A 192 -0.62 -23.85 4.64
CA LEU A 192 -0.18 -23.32 5.93
C LEU A 192 -0.75 -24.17 7.07
N ARG A 193 0.09 -24.46 8.07
CA ARG A 193 -0.29 -25.23 9.26
C ARG A 193 -0.82 -24.31 10.35
N LYS A 194 -0.09 -23.23 10.61
CA LYS A 194 -0.39 -22.23 11.63
C LYS A 194 0.06 -20.87 11.12
N GLY A 195 -0.89 -20.08 10.63
CA GLY A 195 -0.59 -18.69 10.27
C GLY A 195 0.44 -18.53 9.15
N GLU A 196 1.07 -17.36 9.06
CA GLU A 196 2.14 -17.04 8.11
C GLU A 196 3.52 -17.17 8.78
N GLN A 197 3.87 -18.38 9.20
CA GLN A 197 5.21 -18.62 9.76
C GLN A 197 6.29 -18.36 8.70
N GLN A 198 7.33 -17.60 9.06
CA GLN A 198 8.41 -17.22 8.13
C GLN A 198 9.07 -18.45 7.49
N VAL A 199 9.34 -19.50 8.27
CA VAL A 199 9.90 -20.77 7.76
C VAL A 199 9.04 -21.42 6.68
N GLN A 200 7.71 -21.25 6.76
CA GLN A 200 6.78 -21.73 5.73
C GLN A 200 6.88 -20.84 4.48
N MET A 201 6.77 -19.53 4.63
CA MET A 201 6.75 -18.59 3.49
C MET A 201 8.10 -18.45 2.76
N ASP A 202 9.21 -18.74 3.45
CA ASP A 202 10.54 -18.76 2.86
C ASP A 202 10.67 -19.82 1.77
N LEU A 203 10.15 -21.04 2.00
CA LEU A 203 10.29 -22.15 1.06
C LEU A 203 9.77 -21.84 -0.37
N PRO A 204 8.51 -21.45 -0.60
CA PRO A 204 8.02 -21.13 -1.94
C PRO A 204 8.70 -19.89 -2.55
N THR A 205 9.18 -18.98 -1.71
CA THR A 205 9.94 -17.79 -2.16
C THR A 205 11.31 -18.18 -2.67
N LEU A 206 12.07 -18.98 -1.92
CA LEU A 206 13.41 -19.43 -2.30
C LEU A 206 13.37 -20.38 -3.51
N LEU A 207 12.39 -21.28 -3.59
CA LEU A 207 12.19 -22.10 -4.80
C LEU A 207 11.87 -21.21 -6.02
N THR A 208 11.03 -20.18 -5.84
CA THR A 208 10.77 -19.19 -6.88
C THR A 208 12.07 -18.52 -7.37
N LEU A 209 12.97 -18.13 -6.47
CA LEU A 209 14.25 -17.50 -6.83
C LEU A 209 15.25 -18.46 -7.51
N LYS A 210 15.24 -19.75 -7.11
CA LYS A 210 16.16 -20.78 -7.65
C LYS A 210 15.82 -21.28 -9.04
N MET A 211 14.57 -21.16 -9.48
CA MET A 211 14.14 -21.59 -10.80
C MET A 211 14.53 -20.54 -11.86
N GLU A 212 13.65 -20.25 -12.81
CA GLU A 212 13.89 -19.38 -13.97
C GLU A 212 13.89 -17.88 -13.59
N ALA A 213 14.22 -17.51 -12.35
CA ALA A 213 14.31 -16.11 -11.97
C ALA A 213 15.55 -15.45 -12.60
N PRO A 214 15.45 -14.19 -13.04
CA PRO A 214 16.59 -13.38 -13.45
C PRO A 214 17.43 -12.98 -12.23
N LYS A 215 18.53 -12.27 -12.49
CA LYS A 215 19.42 -11.78 -11.43
C LYS A 215 18.70 -10.79 -10.50
N GLU A 216 18.05 -9.77 -11.06
CA GLU A 216 17.39 -8.72 -10.28
C GLU A 216 15.94 -9.09 -9.98
N VAL A 217 15.54 -8.97 -8.71
CA VAL A 217 14.21 -9.35 -8.25
C VAL A 217 13.67 -8.33 -7.25
N VAL A 218 12.44 -7.89 -7.46
CA VAL A 218 11.68 -7.09 -6.49
C VAL A 218 10.63 -7.99 -5.83
N ILE A 219 10.68 -8.08 -4.50
CA ILE A 219 9.75 -8.86 -3.69
C ILE A 219 8.86 -7.90 -2.90
N ALA A 220 7.57 -7.91 -3.22
CA ALA A 220 6.54 -7.29 -2.40
C ALA A 220 6.07 -8.28 -1.32
N TYR A 221 5.94 -7.83 -0.07
CA TYR A 221 5.29 -8.60 0.99
C TYR A 221 4.70 -7.67 2.04
N ASN A 222 3.49 -7.96 2.55
CA ASN A 222 2.82 -7.17 3.60
C ASN A 222 3.71 -6.92 4.81
N ILE A 223 4.52 -7.91 5.20
CA ILE A 223 5.49 -7.80 6.30
C ILE A 223 6.93 -7.72 5.79
N GLY A 224 7.15 -7.28 4.55
CA GLY A 224 8.47 -7.22 3.90
C GLY A 224 9.51 -6.46 4.72
N CYS A 225 9.11 -5.37 5.37
CA CYS A 225 9.96 -4.58 6.27
C CYS A 225 10.45 -5.32 7.54
N GLN A 226 9.78 -6.41 7.92
CA GLN A 226 10.19 -7.29 9.03
C GLN A 226 10.87 -8.54 8.47
N TRP A 227 10.17 -9.23 7.56
CA TRP A 227 10.61 -10.49 6.96
C TRP A 227 11.96 -10.38 6.26
N GLY A 228 12.20 -9.28 5.53
CA GLY A 228 13.41 -9.06 4.75
C GLY A 228 14.67 -8.84 5.59
N LYS A 229 14.55 -8.29 6.81
CA LYS A 229 15.70 -7.96 7.68
C LYS A 229 16.55 -9.18 8.03
N ASN A 230 15.90 -10.33 8.22
CA ASN A 230 16.56 -11.56 8.63
C ASN A 230 16.52 -12.65 7.55
N LEU A 231 15.97 -12.39 6.36
CA LEU A 231 15.87 -13.37 5.27
C LEU A 231 17.22 -14.05 4.97
N TRP A 232 18.29 -13.26 4.77
CA TRP A 232 19.62 -13.79 4.46
C TRP A 232 20.26 -14.57 5.62
N LYS A 233 19.93 -14.21 6.86
CA LYS A 233 20.32 -15.00 8.05
C LYS A 233 19.56 -16.33 8.10
N ARG A 234 18.31 -16.38 7.66
CA ARG A 234 17.55 -17.64 7.57
C ARG A 234 18.06 -18.51 6.42
N ILE A 235 18.37 -17.91 5.26
CA ILE A 235 18.99 -18.61 4.12
C ILE A 235 20.29 -19.31 4.53
N SER A 236 21.14 -18.65 5.33
CA SER A 236 22.39 -19.28 5.79
C SER A 236 22.16 -20.47 6.71
N VAL A 237 21.06 -20.49 7.49
CA VAL A 237 20.64 -21.65 8.29
C VAL A 237 20.12 -22.79 7.41
N TYR A 238 19.42 -22.47 6.32
CA TYR A 238 18.90 -23.48 5.38
C TYR A 238 20.01 -24.19 4.61
N GLY A 239 21.08 -23.48 4.28
CA GLY A 239 22.26 -24.01 3.61
C GLY A 239 22.16 -23.99 2.08
N PRO A 240 23.12 -24.64 1.38
CA PRO A 240 23.29 -24.50 -0.07
C PRO A 240 22.09 -25.00 -0.88
N ASP A 241 21.35 -25.98 -0.36
CA ASP A 241 20.17 -26.55 -1.04
C ASP A 241 19.03 -25.54 -1.24
N LEU A 242 18.95 -24.49 -0.42
CA LEU A 242 17.95 -23.41 -0.54
C LEU A 242 18.56 -22.03 -0.75
N THR A 243 19.88 -21.94 -0.94
CA THR A 243 20.54 -20.69 -1.30
C THR A 243 20.19 -20.33 -2.75
N PRO A 244 19.59 -19.14 -3.00
CA PRO A 244 19.28 -18.68 -4.36
C PRO A 244 20.55 -18.21 -5.09
N PRO A 245 20.56 -18.18 -6.43
CA PRO A 245 21.70 -17.68 -7.21
C PRO A 245 21.91 -16.16 -7.11
N GLN A 246 20.89 -15.41 -6.69
CA GLN A 246 20.95 -13.97 -6.45
C GLN A 246 21.73 -13.64 -5.17
N GLU A 247 22.38 -12.48 -5.14
CA GLU A 247 22.97 -11.91 -3.92
C GLU A 247 21.98 -10.98 -3.20
N GLN A 248 22.31 -10.58 -1.96
CA GLN A 248 21.47 -9.65 -1.19
C GLN A 248 21.21 -8.31 -1.90
N LYS A 249 22.20 -7.78 -2.61
CA LYS A 249 22.08 -6.53 -3.38
C LYS A 249 21.20 -6.67 -4.64
N ASP A 250 20.96 -7.89 -5.10
CA ASP A 250 20.17 -8.15 -6.30
C ASP A 250 18.67 -8.27 -5.98
N ILE A 251 18.29 -8.29 -4.69
CA ILE A 251 16.91 -8.43 -4.22
C ILE A 251 16.47 -7.19 -3.44
N VAL A 252 15.49 -6.48 -4.00
CA VAL A 252 14.82 -5.36 -3.31
C VAL A 252 13.53 -5.86 -2.69
N ILE A 253 13.31 -5.57 -1.41
CA ILE A 253 12.11 -5.99 -0.67
C ILE A 253 11.30 -4.75 -0.34
N LEU A 254 10.02 -4.73 -0.72
CA LEU A 254 9.11 -3.61 -0.54
C LEU A 254 7.80 -4.07 0.11
N VAL A 255 7.01 -3.09 0.57
CA VAL A 255 5.68 -3.33 1.13
C VAL A 255 4.62 -2.80 0.15
N PRO A 256 3.57 -3.58 -0.16
CA PRO A 256 2.52 -3.16 -1.09
C PRO A 256 1.89 -1.80 -0.76
N LYS A 257 1.57 -0.99 -1.78
CA LYS A 257 1.12 0.42 -1.63
C LYS A 257 -0.10 0.56 -0.70
N PHE A 258 -1.05 -0.38 -0.69
CA PHE A 258 -2.24 -0.32 0.20
C PHE A 258 -1.91 -0.68 1.64
N HIS A 259 -0.93 -1.56 1.85
CA HIS A 259 -0.55 -2.01 3.18
C HIS A 259 0.43 -1.06 3.88
N LEU A 260 1.27 -0.38 3.11
CA LEU A 260 2.31 0.51 3.60
C LEU A 260 1.83 1.51 4.67
N PRO A 261 0.67 2.21 4.51
CA PRO A 261 0.21 3.17 5.52
C PRO A 261 -0.11 2.58 6.90
N ALA A 262 -0.27 1.25 7.01
CA ALA A 262 -0.48 0.57 8.28
C ALA A 262 0.82 0.31 9.07
N HIS A 263 1.99 0.60 8.47
CA HIS A 263 3.29 0.46 9.13
C HIS A 263 3.74 1.77 9.76
N ILE A 264 4.68 1.73 10.70
CA ILE A 264 5.35 2.92 11.23
C ILE A 264 5.97 3.76 10.11
N VAL A 265 6.16 5.06 10.37
CA VAL A 265 6.63 6.05 9.40
C VAL A 265 7.96 5.64 8.77
N GLU A 266 8.90 5.10 9.56
CA GLU A 266 10.19 4.65 9.05
C GLU A 266 10.07 3.53 8.01
N CYS A 267 9.04 2.67 8.14
CA CYS A 267 8.77 1.64 7.15
C CYS A 267 8.10 2.23 5.90
N GLN A 268 7.25 3.24 6.06
CA GLN A 268 6.61 3.96 4.95
C GLN A 268 7.63 4.67 4.07
N GLU A 269 8.72 5.13 4.65
CA GLU A 269 9.77 5.86 3.95
C GLU A 269 10.78 4.93 3.27
N GLU A 270 11.14 3.80 3.90
CA GLU A 270 12.19 2.91 3.40
C GLU A 270 11.69 1.82 2.43
N PHE A 271 10.44 1.35 2.59
CA PHE A 271 9.90 0.20 1.85
C PHE A 271 8.84 0.60 0.81
N SER A 272 8.84 1.86 0.38
CA SER A 272 7.87 2.42 -0.57
C SER A 272 8.26 2.13 -2.01
N PHE A 273 7.30 1.64 -2.80
CA PHE A 273 7.42 1.59 -4.26
C PHE A 273 7.56 2.97 -4.89
N ALA A 274 7.00 4.02 -4.28
CA ALA A 274 6.98 5.35 -4.88
C ALA A 274 8.35 6.04 -4.91
N PHE A 275 9.32 5.51 -4.16
CA PHE A 275 10.66 6.08 -4.04
C PHE A 275 11.73 5.08 -4.51
N GLU A 276 11.36 3.90 -5.00
CA GLU A 276 12.36 2.91 -5.43
C GLU A 276 12.65 3.06 -6.92
N LEU A 277 13.92 2.92 -7.32
CA LEU A 277 14.30 2.91 -8.73
C LEU A 277 13.88 1.62 -9.42
N PHE A 278 13.63 1.73 -10.72
CA PHE A 278 13.44 0.61 -11.63
C PHE A 278 12.23 -0.27 -11.32
N VAL A 279 11.24 0.27 -10.60
CA VAL A 279 10.00 -0.43 -10.26
C VAL A 279 8.79 0.07 -11.01
N GLY A 280 8.90 1.14 -11.78
CA GLY A 280 7.77 1.71 -12.53
C GLY A 280 6.56 2.02 -11.64
N GLU A 281 5.35 1.83 -12.16
CA GLU A 281 4.10 2.08 -11.41
C GLU A 281 3.55 0.82 -10.71
N THR A 282 4.46 -0.01 -10.22
CA THR A 282 4.10 -1.25 -9.51
C THR A 282 3.40 -0.97 -8.18
N ASN A 283 2.22 -1.57 -7.97
CA ASN A 283 1.49 -1.42 -6.70
C ASN A 283 1.74 -2.53 -5.67
N GLY A 284 2.21 -3.70 -6.09
CA GLY A 284 2.40 -4.84 -5.18
C GLY A 284 1.09 -5.46 -4.67
N GLU A 285 -0.05 -5.25 -5.33
CA GLU A 285 -1.38 -5.68 -4.84
C GLU A 285 -1.98 -6.88 -5.60
N ALA A 286 -1.19 -7.56 -6.43
CA ALA A 286 -1.68 -8.64 -7.29
C ALA A 286 -2.30 -9.82 -6.54
N THR A 287 -1.75 -10.22 -5.39
CA THR A 287 -2.21 -11.40 -4.65
C THR A 287 -3.65 -11.26 -4.22
N LYS A 288 -4.05 -10.10 -3.66
CA LYS A 288 -5.44 -9.81 -3.30
C LYS A 288 -6.41 -10.02 -4.47
N ARG A 289 -6.04 -9.56 -5.67
CA ARG A 289 -6.84 -9.76 -6.90
C ARG A 289 -6.90 -11.23 -7.28
N THR A 290 -5.78 -11.96 -7.22
CA THR A 290 -5.75 -13.41 -7.47
C THR A 290 -6.50 -14.24 -6.40
N TRP A 291 -6.58 -13.74 -5.16
CA TRP A 291 -7.33 -14.35 -4.07
C TRP A 291 -8.82 -14.12 -4.23
N ALA A 292 -9.25 -12.93 -4.65
CA ALA A 292 -10.65 -12.68 -4.98
C ALA A 292 -11.21 -13.68 -5.99
N ILE A 293 -10.37 -14.17 -6.93
CA ILE A 293 -10.74 -15.19 -7.93
C ILE A 293 -10.72 -16.62 -7.35
N SER A 294 -9.92 -16.88 -6.32
CA SER A 294 -9.81 -18.21 -5.68
C SER A 294 -10.80 -18.41 -4.54
N ASN A 295 -11.20 -17.33 -3.86
CA ASN A 295 -12.12 -17.37 -2.73
C ASN A 295 -13.49 -18.03 -3.03
N PRO A 296 -14.08 -17.91 -4.24
CA PRO A 296 -15.32 -18.59 -4.56
C PRO A 296 -15.25 -20.12 -4.48
N VAL A 297 -14.07 -20.73 -4.67
CA VAL A 297 -13.89 -22.19 -4.54
C VAL A 297 -13.50 -22.63 -3.13
N ALA A 298 -13.38 -21.69 -2.18
CA ALA A 298 -12.94 -22.00 -0.82
C ALA A 298 -13.91 -22.92 -0.08
N SER A 299 -15.23 -22.72 -0.22
CA SER A 299 -16.24 -23.53 0.47
C SER A 299 -16.21 -24.99 -0.02
N SER A 300 -16.16 -25.20 -1.33
CA SER A 300 -16.18 -26.54 -1.92
C SER A 300 -14.87 -27.30 -1.70
N THR A 301 -13.73 -26.60 -1.70
CA THR A 301 -12.41 -27.22 -1.46
C THR A 301 -12.14 -27.49 0.02
N ARG A 302 -12.87 -26.85 0.94
CA ARG A 302 -12.67 -27.00 2.39
C ARG A 302 -13.04 -28.38 2.93
N GLU A 303 -14.00 -29.04 2.29
CA GLU A 303 -14.48 -30.39 2.62
C GLU A 303 -13.85 -31.48 1.74
N MET A 304 -12.78 -31.16 0.99
CA MET A 304 -12.03 -32.15 0.23
C MET A 304 -10.93 -32.79 1.09
N GLY A 305 -10.59 -34.04 0.76
CA GLY A 305 -9.35 -34.65 1.26
C GLY A 305 -8.10 -33.91 0.73
N PRO A 306 -6.91 -34.23 1.26
CA PRO A 306 -5.69 -33.47 0.95
C PRO A 306 -5.33 -33.47 -0.55
N GLY A 307 -5.36 -34.63 -1.22
CA GLY A 307 -5.03 -34.74 -2.63
C GLY A 307 -6.05 -34.05 -3.52
N SER A 308 -7.34 -34.29 -3.29
CA SER A 308 -8.43 -33.68 -4.07
C SER A 308 -8.46 -32.15 -3.93
N HIS A 309 -8.13 -31.64 -2.73
CA HIS A 309 -8.01 -30.21 -2.46
C HIS A 309 -6.90 -29.57 -3.31
N GLN A 310 -5.69 -30.12 -3.28
CA GLN A 310 -4.55 -29.60 -4.04
C GLN A 310 -4.77 -29.71 -5.55
N ASP A 311 -5.20 -30.89 -6.05
CA ASP A 311 -5.45 -31.11 -7.49
C ASP A 311 -6.51 -30.14 -8.05
N THR A 312 -7.57 -29.86 -7.27
CA THR A 312 -8.64 -28.93 -7.69
C THR A 312 -8.15 -27.49 -7.75
N LEU A 313 -7.35 -27.07 -6.77
CA LEU A 313 -6.79 -25.72 -6.74
C LEU A 313 -5.73 -25.52 -7.83
N ASP A 314 -4.88 -26.51 -8.10
CA ASP A 314 -3.92 -26.48 -9.22
C ASP A 314 -4.64 -26.31 -10.57
N ASP A 315 -5.72 -27.07 -10.82
CA ASP A 315 -6.52 -26.94 -12.04
C ASP A 315 -7.19 -25.55 -12.12
N HIS A 316 -7.70 -25.02 -11.01
CA HIS A 316 -8.30 -23.67 -10.93
C HIS A 316 -7.28 -22.57 -11.25
N TRP A 317 -6.08 -22.67 -10.69
CA TRP A 317 -5.02 -21.70 -10.94
C TRP A 317 -4.41 -21.84 -12.33
N SER A 318 -4.41 -23.04 -12.90
CA SER A 318 -4.05 -23.26 -14.30
C SER A 318 -5.02 -22.55 -15.25
N ASP A 319 -6.32 -22.60 -14.99
CA ASP A 319 -7.32 -21.86 -15.77
C ASP A 319 -7.13 -20.34 -15.61
N HIS A 320 -6.90 -19.86 -14.38
CA HIS A 320 -6.62 -18.44 -14.12
C HIS A 320 -5.39 -17.94 -14.89
N ASN A 321 -4.25 -18.62 -14.77
CA ASN A 321 -3.03 -18.23 -15.48
C ASN A 321 -3.22 -18.28 -17.01
N TRP A 322 -3.97 -19.24 -17.52
CA TRP A 322 -4.33 -19.32 -18.94
C TRP A 322 -5.11 -18.09 -19.39
N TRP A 323 -6.17 -17.71 -18.67
CA TRP A 323 -6.96 -16.51 -18.99
C TRP A 323 -6.15 -15.22 -18.87
N LYS A 324 -5.23 -15.14 -17.90
CA LYS A 324 -4.29 -14.01 -17.82
C LYS A 324 -3.44 -13.90 -19.07
N ASN A 325 -2.85 -15.01 -19.53
CA ASN A 325 -2.08 -15.03 -20.77
C ASN A 325 -2.91 -14.66 -22.01
N VAL A 326 -4.14 -15.16 -22.13
CA VAL A 326 -5.05 -14.80 -23.23
C VAL A 326 -5.38 -13.30 -23.21
N GLY A 327 -5.51 -12.70 -22.02
CA GLY A 327 -5.80 -11.29 -21.82
C GLY A 327 -4.60 -10.35 -21.90
N LEU A 328 -3.36 -10.85 -21.95
CA LEU A 328 -2.14 -10.03 -21.85
C LEU A 328 -2.08 -8.93 -22.91
N SER A 329 -2.43 -9.23 -24.16
CA SER A 329 -2.38 -8.23 -25.24
C SER A 329 -3.31 -7.04 -24.98
N LYS A 330 -4.51 -7.30 -24.46
CA LYS A 330 -5.47 -6.24 -24.10
C LYS A 330 -5.01 -5.47 -22.86
N LEU A 331 -4.47 -6.19 -21.86
CA LEU A 331 -3.96 -5.59 -20.63
C LEU A 331 -2.80 -4.63 -20.93
N LEU A 332 -1.78 -5.08 -21.66
CA LEU A 332 -0.59 -4.29 -21.98
C LEU A 332 -0.94 -3.09 -22.87
N LEU A 333 -1.85 -3.26 -23.84
CA LEU A 333 -2.34 -2.15 -24.68
C LEU A 333 -3.09 -1.09 -23.85
N TRP A 334 -3.91 -1.52 -22.89
CA TRP A 334 -4.59 -0.60 -22.00
C TRP A 334 -3.59 0.15 -21.10
N ARG A 335 -2.64 -0.57 -20.48
CA ARG A 335 -1.62 0.04 -19.62
C ARG A 335 -0.75 1.04 -20.36
N ILE A 336 -0.27 0.75 -21.56
CA ILE A 336 0.60 1.71 -22.29
C ILE A 336 -0.17 2.96 -22.73
N LYS A 337 -1.46 2.83 -23.05
CA LYS A 337 -2.32 3.97 -23.39
C LYS A 337 -2.60 4.86 -22.18
N ASP A 338 -2.52 4.29 -20.99
CA ASP A 338 -2.64 5.01 -19.72
C ASP A 338 -1.29 5.63 -19.33
N ALA A 339 -0.20 4.87 -19.39
CA ALA A 339 1.11 5.27 -18.93
C ALA A 339 1.74 6.42 -19.73
N ILE A 340 1.60 6.42 -21.08
CA ILE A 340 2.22 7.47 -21.90
C ILE A 340 1.69 8.88 -21.57
N PRO A 341 0.36 9.12 -21.51
CA PRO A 341 -0.18 10.41 -21.06
C PRO A 341 0.31 10.83 -19.68
N HIS A 342 0.28 9.92 -18.70
CA HIS A 342 0.71 10.23 -17.34
C HIS A 342 2.21 10.53 -17.28
N CYS A 343 3.03 9.83 -18.05
CA CYS A 343 4.47 10.10 -18.16
C CYS A 343 4.73 11.51 -18.67
N GLU A 344 4.03 11.92 -19.74
CA GLU A 344 4.18 13.25 -20.32
C GLU A 344 3.71 14.35 -19.36
N GLU A 345 2.59 14.11 -18.69
CA GLU A 345 2.03 15.04 -17.70
C GLU A 345 2.98 15.26 -16.52
N ASN A 346 3.47 14.17 -15.90
CA ASN A 346 4.41 14.26 -14.78
C ASN A 346 5.74 14.90 -15.20
N ARG A 347 6.20 14.67 -16.44
CA ARG A 347 7.38 15.33 -17.00
C ARG A 347 7.17 16.85 -17.10
N VAL A 348 6.05 17.29 -17.65
CA VAL A 348 5.71 18.73 -17.75
C VAL A 348 5.63 19.36 -16.36
N THR A 349 4.94 18.73 -15.41
CA THR A 349 4.84 19.22 -14.03
C THR A 349 6.20 19.33 -13.35
N PHE A 350 7.07 18.32 -13.52
CA PHE A 350 8.43 18.36 -12.98
C PHE A 350 9.27 19.50 -13.59
N GLU A 351 9.21 19.68 -14.92
CA GLU A 351 9.92 20.75 -15.61
C GLU A 351 9.45 22.15 -15.17
N GLU A 352 8.17 22.33 -14.91
CA GLU A 352 7.60 23.57 -14.39
C GLU A 352 8.10 23.88 -12.97
N LEU A 353 8.13 22.87 -12.08
CA LEU A 353 8.69 23.05 -10.75
C LEU A 353 10.20 23.36 -10.83
N TYR A 354 10.93 22.63 -11.66
CA TYR A 354 12.36 22.85 -11.88
C TYR A 354 12.66 24.29 -12.30
N LYS A 355 11.94 24.81 -13.31
CA LYS A 355 12.09 26.21 -13.77
C LYS A 355 11.75 27.22 -12.66
N THR A 356 10.74 26.90 -11.85
CA THR A 356 10.33 27.76 -10.74
C THR A 356 11.40 27.82 -9.64
N VAL A 357 11.97 26.68 -9.24
CA VAL A 357 13.05 26.64 -8.24
C VAL A 357 14.28 27.38 -8.75
N VAL A 358 14.69 27.16 -10.00
CA VAL A 358 15.82 27.89 -10.62
C VAL A 358 15.62 29.42 -10.63
N SER A 359 14.38 29.90 -10.79
CA SER A 359 14.08 31.35 -10.92
C SER A 359 13.73 32.05 -9.60
N SER A 360 13.42 31.30 -8.55
CA SER A 360 12.95 31.83 -7.26
C SER A 360 14.05 32.17 -6.25
N ALA A 361 15.27 31.65 -6.43
CA ALA A 361 16.41 31.92 -5.55
C ALA A 361 17.70 32.15 -6.33
N GLU A 362 18.55 33.05 -5.82
CA GLU A 362 19.86 33.36 -6.43
C GLU A 362 20.78 32.12 -6.48
N ASP A 363 20.60 31.20 -5.52
CA ASP A 363 21.30 29.90 -5.41
C ASP A 363 20.46 28.70 -5.87
N GLY A 364 19.31 28.91 -6.54
CA GLY A 364 18.36 27.83 -6.86
C GLY A 364 18.97 26.68 -7.69
N LYS A 365 19.96 26.99 -8.54
CA LYS A 365 20.70 25.96 -9.30
C LYS A 365 21.61 25.10 -8.42
N VAL A 366 22.27 25.72 -7.44
CA VAL A 366 23.15 25.01 -6.50
C VAL A 366 22.32 24.08 -5.62
N GLN A 367 21.18 24.58 -5.13
CA GLN A 367 20.23 23.78 -4.32
C GLN A 367 19.70 22.57 -5.09
N LEU A 368 19.31 22.74 -6.36
CA LEU A 368 18.84 21.62 -7.19
C LEU A 368 19.95 20.59 -7.44
N GLN A 369 21.19 21.03 -7.63
CA GLN A 369 22.32 20.12 -7.77
C GLN A 369 22.53 19.32 -6.48
N GLU A 370 22.53 19.98 -5.31
CA GLU A 370 22.63 19.33 -4.01
C GLU A 370 21.49 18.32 -3.78
N TRP A 371 20.26 18.66 -4.13
CA TRP A 371 19.10 17.76 -3.99
C TRP A 371 19.21 16.57 -4.94
N THR A 372 19.66 16.79 -6.18
CA THR A 372 19.88 15.71 -7.17
C THR A 372 20.93 14.73 -6.66
N GLU A 373 22.09 15.21 -6.22
CA GLU A 373 23.18 14.37 -5.69
C GLU A 373 22.72 13.59 -4.44
N TRP A 374 21.88 14.19 -3.61
CA TRP A 374 21.31 13.53 -2.44
C TRP A 374 20.32 12.41 -2.84
N VAL A 375 19.41 12.68 -3.78
CA VAL A 375 18.47 11.67 -4.29
C VAL A 375 19.23 10.52 -4.93
N GLU A 376 20.16 10.78 -5.84
CA GLU A 376 20.97 9.75 -6.50
C GLU A 376 21.74 8.89 -5.47
N SER A 377 22.34 9.52 -4.46
CA SER A 377 23.05 8.78 -3.40
C SER A 377 22.11 7.84 -2.63
N TRP A 378 20.88 8.28 -2.37
CA TRP A 378 19.88 7.48 -1.64
C TRP A 378 19.25 6.39 -2.52
N GLU A 379 19.02 6.66 -3.80
CA GLU A 379 18.54 5.68 -4.77
C GLU A 379 19.51 4.49 -4.90
N TRP A 380 20.82 4.75 -4.91
CA TRP A 380 21.86 3.70 -5.01
C TRP A 380 22.26 3.08 -3.66
N ARG A 381 21.54 3.35 -2.56
CA ARG A 381 21.87 2.89 -1.19
C ARG A 381 22.05 1.38 -1.07
N HIS A 382 21.26 0.58 -1.79
CA HIS A 382 21.33 -0.88 -1.77
C HIS A 382 22.62 -1.41 -2.43
N SER A 383 23.18 -0.66 -3.38
CA SER A 383 24.39 -1.03 -4.11
C SER A 383 25.67 -0.51 -3.45
N SER A 384 25.61 0.66 -2.79
CA SER A 384 26.78 1.27 -2.13
C SER A 384 27.06 0.67 -0.75
N GLY A 385 26.03 0.17 -0.06
CA GLY A 385 26.13 -0.30 1.33
C GLY A 385 26.31 0.84 2.34
N GLU A 386 26.23 2.09 1.89
CA GLU A 386 26.31 3.27 2.73
C GLU A 386 24.95 3.63 3.32
N LYS A 387 24.95 4.04 4.60
CA LYS A 387 23.73 4.52 5.25
C LYS A 387 23.50 5.98 4.87
N VAL A 388 22.74 6.20 3.80
CA VAL A 388 22.35 7.53 3.33
C VAL A 388 21.07 7.99 4.03
N THR A 389 21.01 9.26 4.45
CA THR A 389 19.79 9.85 5.00
C THR A 389 18.73 10.00 3.91
N ASN A 390 17.48 9.67 4.21
CA ASN A 390 16.40 9.71 3.23
C ASN A 390 16.03 11.17 2.85
N PRO A 391 16.13 11.57 1.57
CA PRO A 391 15.88 12.93 1.12
C PRO A 391 14.39 13.31 1.11
N TYR A 392 13.49 12.32 1.18
CA TYR A 392 12.03 12.51 1.20
C TYR A 392 11.49 12.84 2.60
N ILE A 393 12.35 12.86 3.62
CA ILE A 393 11.99 13.15 5.02
C ILE A 393 12.43 14.57 5.40
N PRO A 394 11.63 15.32 6.19
CA PRO A 394 12.04 16.58 6.78
C PRO A 394 13.33 16.44 7.62
N THR A 395 14.33 17.29 7.38
CA THR A 395 15.54 17.36 8.22
C THR A 395 15.27 18.11 9.51
N VAL A 396 14.34 19.07 9.47
CA VAL A 396 13.89 19.85 10.61
C VAL A 396 12.58 19.26 11.14
N LYS A 397 12.58 18.83 12.41
CA LYS A 397 11.35 18.40 13.10
C LYS A 397 10.40 19.58 13.22
N SER A 398 9.22 19.47 12.63
CA SER A 398 8.17 20.48 12.79
C SER A 398 7.69 20.53 14.25
N LEU A 399 7.34 21.73 14.72
CA LEU A 399 6.75 21.93 16.04
C LEU A 399 5.34 21.33 16.07
N THR A 400 5.19 20.13 16.63
CA THR A 400 3.89 19.46 16.79
C THR A 400 3.26 19.82 18.13
N MET A 401 1.93 19.73 18.22
CA MET A 401 1.23 19.89 19.49
C MET A 401 1.77 18.94 20.56
N ALA A 402 2.07 17.70 20.17
CA ALA A 402 2.64 16.70 21.07
C ALA A 402 4.03 17.11 21.59
N SER A 403 4.88 17.70 20.74
CA SER A 403 6.21 18.18 21.14
C SER A 403 6.15 19.37 22.11
N VAL A 404 5.18 20.27 21.93
CA VAL A 404 4.93 21.38 22.86
C VAL A 404 4.41 20.83 24.18
N ARG A 405 3.43 19.92 24.17
CA ARG A 405 2.88 19.29 25.38
C ARG A 405 3.93 18.53 26.19
N LEU A 406 4.80 17.78 25.53
CA LEU A 406 5.88 17.05 26.20
C LEU A 406 6.79 18.02 26.96
N ARG A 407 7.22 19.10 26.31
CA ARG A 407 8.04 20.15 26.93
C ARG A 407 7.34 20.82 28.10
N LEU A 408 6.06 21.19 27.95
CA LEU A 408 5.27 21.80 29.02
C LEU A 408 5.11 20.86 30.23
N SER A 409 4.96 19.55 29.98
CA SER A 409 4.90 18.54 31.04
C SER A 409 6.24 18.34 31.74
N GLU A 410 7.36 18.42 31.01
CA GLU A 410 8.72 18.32 31.58
C GLU A 410 9.09 19.54 32.43
N GLU A 411 8.54 20.72 32.12
CA GLU A 411 8.69 21.97 32.89
C GLU A 411 7.87 22.00 34.20
N GLY A 412 7.19 20.90 34.56
CA GLY A 412 6.44 20.77 35.81
C GLY A 412 5.10 21.51 35.83
N SER A 413 4.54 21.85 34.66
CA SER A 413 3.17 22.35 34.55
C SER A 413 2.16 21.18 34.49
N ASP A 414 0.95 21.37 35.01
CA ASP A 414 -0.10 20.33 34.99
C ASP A 414 -0.30 19.81 33.56
N ALA A 415 0.03 18.54 33.34
CA ALA A 415 0.04 17.86 32.04
C ALA A 415 -1.32 17.80 31.31
N GLN A 416 -2.38 18.34 31.93
CA GLN A 416 -3.74 18.42 31.40
C GLN A 416 -4.01 19.68 30.57
N TRP A 417 -3.06 20.62 30.48
CA TRP A 417 -3.26 21.87 29.73
C TRP A 417 -3.37 21.62 28.21
N GLY A 418 -4.57 21.82 27.65
CA GLY A 418 -4.83 21.86 26.21
C GLY A 418 -5.04 20.51 25.50
N THR A 419 -5.21 19.40 26.23
CA THR A 419 -5.57 18.06 25.67
C THR A 419 -6.94 18.05 25.00
N SER A 420 -7.92 18.71 25.61
CA SER A 420 -9.34 18.66 25.23
C SER A 420 -9.67 19.37 23.90
N MET A 421 -8.87 20.36 23.47
CA MET A 421 -9.13 21.14 22.24
C MET A 421 -9.15 20.27 20.97
N GLN A 422 -8.12 19.42 20.81
CA GLN A 422 -7.98 18.58 19.62
C GLN A 422 -8.96 17.40 19.67
N ALA A 423 -9.18 16.85 20.87
CA ALA A 423 -10.09 15.74 21.09
C ALA A 423 -11.57 16.11 20.83
N GLN A 424 -12.01 17.34 21.17
CA GLN A 424 -13.32 17.86 20.78
C GLN A 424 -13.52 17.87 19.25
N LEU A 425 -12.49 18.28 18.50
CA LEU A 425 -12.56 18.35 17.05
C LEU A 425 -12.59 16.97 16.39
N ASP A 426 -11.76 16.04 16.87
CA ASP A 426 -11.68 14.68 16.30
C ASP A 426 -12.94 13.88 16.60
N LEU A 427 -13.52 14.04 17.79
CA LEU A 427 -14.81 13.44 18.13
C LEU A 427 -15.96 13.99 17.25
N GLN A 428 -15.94 15.29 16.94
CA GLN A 428 -16.92 15.88 16.02
C GLN A 428 -16.82 15.29 14.60
N LYS A 429 -15.60 15.02 14.11
CA LYS A 429 -15.37 14.38 12.80
C LYS A 429 -15.88 12.94 12.79
N GLU A 430 -15.51 12.16 13.80
CA GLU A 430 -15.90 10.75 13.90
C GLU A 430 -17.41 10.57 14.05
N THR A 431 -18.06 11.45 14.83
CA THR A 431 -19.52 11.44 14.96
C THR A 431 -20.22 11.78 13.65
N LYS A 432 -19.73 12.76 12.90
CA LYS A 432 -20.28 13.11 11.57
C LYS A 432 -20.01 12.04 10.51
N ALA A 433 -18.96 11.23 10.67
CA ALA A 433 -18.64 10.12 9.80
C ALA A 433 -19.53 8.87 10.05
N LEU A 434 -20.28 8.83 11.16
CA LEU A 434 -21.27 7.78 11.40
C LEU A 434 -22.46 7.95 10.46
N GLY A 435 -22.46 7.20 9.36
CA GLY A 435 -23.61 7.11 8.46
C GLY A 435 -24.77 6.29 9.06
N PRO A 436 -25.94 6.25 8.38
CA PRO A 436 -27.12 5.51 8.83
C PRO A 436 -26.87 3.99 8.94
N HIS A 437 -25.88 3.45 8.20
CA HIS A 437 -25.46 2.04 8.22
C HIS A 437 -24.24 1.76 9.12
N SER A 438 -23.91 2.68 10.04
CA SER A 438 -22.84 2.47 11.01
C SER A 438 -23.09 1.24 11.90
N THR A 439 -22.06 0.42 12.08
CA THR A 439 -22.12 -0.78 12.94
C THR A 439 -22.19 -0.41 14.42
N ASP A 440 -22.78 -1.27 15.25
CA ASP A 440 -22.89 -1.01 16.70
C ASP A 440 -21.51 -0.84 17.35
N ILE A 441 -20.48 -1.56 16.88
CA ILE A 441 -19.10 -1.41 17.35
C ILE A 441 -18.56 -0.01 17.06
N GLN A 442 -18.86 0.57 15.88
CA GLN A 442 -18.44 1.93 15.54
C GLN A 442 -19.16 2.97 16.41
N ARG A 443 -20.44 2.77 16.70
CA ARG A 443 -21.23 3.65 17.59
C ARG A 443 -20.72 3.60 19.03
N VAL A 444 -20.44 2.41 19.56
CA VAL A 444 -19.85 2.22 20.89
C VAL A 444 -18.49 2.93 21.00
N LYS A 445 -17.62 2.81 20.00
CA LYS A 445 -16.33 3.52 20.00
C LYS A 445 -16.48 5.04 20.09
N VAL A 446 -17.46 5.62 19.39
CA VAL A 446 -17.72 7.07 19.46
C VAL A 446 -18.31 7.45 20.81
N LEU A 447 -19.19 6.62 21.38
CA LEU A 447 -19.72 6.83 22.73
C LEU A 447 -18.62 6.79 23.79
N ASP A 448 -17.74 5.78 23.75
CA ASP A 448 -16.62 5.65 24.70
C ASP A 448 -15.68 6.87 24.62
N LYS A 449 -15.37 7.33 23.40
CA LYS A 449 -14.59 8.57 23.20
C LYS A 449 -15.33 9.81 23.70
N THR A 450 -16.65 9.86 23.55
CA THR A 450 -17.48 10.96 24.06
C THR A 450 -17.43 11.02 25.59
N SER A 451 -17.62 9.89 26.27
CA SER A 451 -17.54 9.81 27.73
C SER A 451 -16.14 10.14 28.24
N ARG A 452 -15.10 9.63 27.58
CA ARG A 452 -13.71 9.95 27.94
C ARG A 452 -13.41 11.44 27.79
N LEU A 453 -13.79 12.04 26.66
CA LEU A 453 -13.57 13.46 26.44
C LEU A 453 -14.35 14.31 27.45
N ARG A 454 -15.58 13.92 27.79
CA ARG A 454 -16.35 14.62 28.82
C ARG A 454 -15.62 14.63 30.15
N TRP A 455 -15.09 13.48 30.55
CA TRP A 455 -14.27 13.37 31.76
C TRP A 455 -12.99 14.23 31.69
N GLU A 456 -12.31 14.26 30.53
CA GLU A 456 -11.13 15.11 30.32
C GLU A 456 -11.49 16.61 30.40
N ILE A 457 -12.66 17.02 29.91
CA ILE A 457 -13.15 18.40 30.01
C ILE A 457 -13.55 18.76 31.45
N ASP A 458 -14.27 17.88 32.15
CA ASP A 458 -14.66 18.13 33.54
C ASP A 458 -13.40 18.22 34.43
N SER A 459 -12.42 17.31 34.24
CA SER A 459 -11.11 17.38 34.91
C SER A 459 -10.34 18.66 34.55
N TRP A 460 -10.41 19.09 33.29
CA TRP A 460 -9.83 20.36 32.87
C TRP A 460 -10.49 21.55 33.58
N MET A 461 -11.81 21.58 33.67
CA MET A 461 -12.56 22.64 34.33
C MET A 461 -12.20 22.72 35.83
N ASP A 462 -11.99 21.58 36.49
CA ASP A 462 -11.51 21.53 37.87
C ASP A 462 -10.12 22.19 38.01
N VAL A 463 -9.19 21.89 37.10
CA VAL A 463 -7.86 22.52 37.06
C VAL A 463 -7.96 24.00 36.70
N GLN A 464 -8.83 24.36 35.77
CA GLN A 464 -9.05 25.74 35.33
C GLN A 464 -9.51 26.62 36.48
N LEU A 465 -10.35 26.11 37.38
CA LEU A 465 -10.79 26.82 38.58
C LEU A 465 -9.64 27.16 39.54
N VAL A 466 -8.54 26.40 39.53
CA VAL A 466 -7.35 26.71 40.35
C VAL A 466 -6.64 27.97 39.84
N TYR A 467 -6.60 28.15 38.52
CA TYR A 467 -5.82 29.20 37.88
C TYR A 467 -6.67 30.40 37.39
N MET A 468 -7.98 30.22 37.22
CA MET A 468 -8.92 31.15 36.59
C MET A 468 -10.29 31.09 37.31
N LEU A 469 -10.34 31.58 38.54
CA LEU A 469 -11.52 31.45 39.41
C LEU A 469 -12.79 32.10 38.83
N GLU A 470 -12.63 33.17 38.05
CA GLU A 470 -13.70 33.95 37.44
C GLU A 470 -14.49 33.17 36.38
N VAL A 471 -13.94 32.04 35.91
CA VAL A 471 -14.57 31.13 34.94
C VAL A 471 -15.82 30.45 35.53
N ARG A 472 -15.86 30.26 36.86
CA ARG A 472 -16.97 29.59 37.55
C ARG A 472 -18.32 30.26 37.30
N SER A 473 -18.34 31.59 37.30
CA SER A 473 -19.56 32.37 37.08
C SER A 473 -20.06 32.22 35.64
N ILE A 474 -19.15 32.11 34.67
CA ILE A 474 -19.49 31.96 33.25
C ILE A 474 -20.07 30.58 32.99
N HIS A 475 -19.45 29.52 33.51
CA HIS A 475 -20.02 28.17 33.40
C HIS A 475 -21.39 28.06 34.09
N GLY A 476 -21.55 28.68 35.26
CA GLY A 476 -22.84 28.71 35.96
C GLY A 476 -23.95 29.41 35.15
N GLU A 477 -23.64 30.51 34.46
CA GLU A 477 -24.57 31.19 33.56
C GLU A 477 -24.89 30.37 32.31
N GLN A 478 -23.90 29.69 31.74
CA GLN A 478 -24.06 28.80 30.58
C GLN A 478 -24.92 27.57 30.93
N ASP A 479 -24.71 26.96 32.09
CA ASP A 479 -25.52 25.82 32.57
C ASP A 479 -26.96 26.25 32.88
N HIS A 480 -27.16 27.45 33.43
CA HIS A 480 -28.50 28.00 33.66
C HIS A 480 -29.24 28.34 32.37
N THR A 481 -28.55 28.85 31.35
CA THR A 481 -29.15 29.16 30.04
C THR A 481 -29.42 27.93 29.19
N ALA A 482 -28.64 26.85 29.35
CA ALA A 482 -28.86 25.57 28.66
C ALA A 482 -30.11 24.81 29.16
N GLY A 483 -30.72 25.22 30.28
CA GLY A 483 -32.03 24.71 30.72
C GLY A 483 -32.09 23.20 31.00
N GLY A 484 -30.95 22.54 31.23
CA GLY A 484 -30.85 21.10 31.43
C GLY A 484 -30.73 20.26 30.15
N GLU A 485 -30.63 20.86 28.97
CA GLU A 485 -30.26 20.14 27.75
C GLU A 485 -28.76 19.76 27.79
N CYS A 486 -28.46 18.49 27.46
CA CYS A 486 -27.07 18.01 27.46
C CYS A 486 -26.31 18.64 26.28
N VAL A 487 -25.46 19.62 26.58
CA VAL A 487 -24.55 20.22 25.60
C VAL A 487 -23.65 19.13 25.04
N VAL A 488 -23.66 18.97 23.71
CA VAL A 488 -22.76 18.05 23.00
C VAL A 488 -21.31 18.36 23.37
N VAL A 489 -20.55 17.32 23.74
CA VAL A 489 -19.22 17.43 24.39
C VAL A 489 -18.22 18.29 23.60
N TRP A 490 -18.28 18.27 22.27
CA TRP A 490 -17.42 19.07 21.39
C TRP A 490 -17.85 20.53 21.20
N ASN A 491 -18.99 20.96 21.75
CA ASN A 491 -19.44 22.35 21.76
C ASN A 491 -19.23 23.04 23.12
N ILE A 492 -18.71 22.34 24.12
CA ILE A 492 -18.40 22.94 25.42
C ILE A 492 -17.27 23.95 25.21
N ASP A 493 -17.52 25.21 25.56
CA ASP A 493 -16.50 26.25 25.51
C ASP A 493 -15.46 25.98 26.62
N LEU A 494 -14.22 25.75 26.21
CA LEU A 494 -13.11 25.47 27.13
C LEU A 494 -12.63 26.74 27.86
N LEU A 495 -13.13 27.93 27.48
CA LEU A 495 -12.82 29.21 28.11
C LEU A 495 -11.31 29.43 28.29
N LEU A 496 -10.55 29.19 27.23
CA LEU A 496 -9.10 29.34 27.23
C LEU A 496 -8.69 30.80 27.51
N PRO A 497 -7.47 31.05 28.04
CA PRO A 497 -7.02 32.40 28.41
C PRO A 497 -7.25 33.48 27.36
N SER A 498 -7.04 33.17 26.08
CA SER A 498 -7.28 34.10 24.97
C SER A 498 -8.78 34.39 24.78
N THR A 499 -9.65 33.39 24.88
CA THR A 499 -11.11 33.53 24.81
C THR A 499 -11.65 34.35 25.99
N LEU A 500 -11.16 34.10 27.21
CA LEU A 500 -11.54 34.86 28.40
C LEU A 500 -11.15 36.32 28.31
N LEU A 501 -9.96 36.59 27.77
CA LEU A 501 -9.48 37.96 27.59
C LEU A 501 -10.21 38.68 26.45
N MET A 502 -10.54 37.98 25.35
CA MET A 502 -11.26 38.55 24.19
C MET A 502 -12.75 38.80 24.46
N ASN A 503 -13.46 37.79 24.96
CA ASN A 503 -14.92 37.75 24.97
C ASN A 503 -15.51 38.16 26.34
N HIS A 504 -14.77 37.93 27.42
CA HIS A 504 -15.22 38.20 28.78
C HIS A 504 -14.41 39.30 29.48
N ASN A 505 -13.36 39.81 28.83
CA ASN A 505 -12.47 40.85 29.34
C ASN A 505 -11.79 40.51 30.68
N ILE A 506 -11.57 39.21 30.93
CA ILE A 506 -10.95 38.67 32.16
C ILE A 506 -9.43 38.56 31.96
N ARG A 507 -8.66 39.17 32.86
CA ARG A 507 -7.18 39.10 32.82
C ARG A 507 -6.69 37.78 33.38
N CYS A 508 -6.03 37.00 32.52
CA CYS A 508 -5.40 35.73 32.88
C CYS A 508 -3.90 35.89 33.16
N ASN A 509 -3.30 34.92 33.86
CA ASN A 509 -1.85 34.87 34.07
C ASN A 509 -1.10 34.83 32.72
N GLN A 510 -0.08 35.67 32.57
CA GLN A 510 0.71 35.81 31.34
C GLN A 510 1.39 34.50 30.92
N ARG A 511 1.75 33.64 31.88
CA ARG A 511 2.33 32.31 31.62
C ARG A 511 1.34 31.36 30.94
N LEU A 512 0.06 31.40 31.31
CA LEU A 512 -0.99 30.57 30.71
C LEU A 512 -1.35 31.05 29.30
N LEU A 513 -1.34 32.36 29.09
CA LEU A 513 -1.45 32.96 27.76
C LEU A 513 -0.30 32.52 26.84
N HIS A 514 0.93 32.41 27.37
CA HIS A 514 2.08 31.93 26.61
C HIS A 514 1.93 30.44 26.24
N TYR A 515 1.50 29.58 27.17
CA TYR A 515 1.27 28.16 26.91
C TYR A 515 0.15 27.90 25.89
N GLU A 516 -0.96 28.65 25.98
CA GLU A 516 -1.97 28.61 24.94
C GLU A 516 -1.42 29.08 23.59
N TRP A 517 -0.65 30.17 23.58
CA TRP A 517 -0.07 30.71 22.35
C TRP A 517 0.84 29.69 21.64
N GLU A 518 1.72 29.00 22.37
CA GLU A 518 2.58 27.95 21.81
C GLU A 518 1.77 26.78 21.24
N LEU A 519 0.72 26.33 21.95
CA LEU A 519 -0.16 25.26 21.49
C LEU A 519 -0.94 25.66 20.22
N ARG A 520 -1.42 26.90 20.15
CA ARG A 520 -2.13 27.45 18.98
C ARG A 520 -1.19 27.62 17.78
N CYS A 521 0.06 28.01 18.01
CA CYS A 521 1.10 28.05 16.97
C CYS A 521 1.37 26.65 16.40
N ALA A 522 1.55 25.64 17.26
CA ALA A 522 1.74 24.26 16.80
C ALA A 522 0.51 23.72 16.03
N GLN A 523 -0.71 24.01 16.49
CA GLN A 523 -1.95 23.69 15.76
C GLN A 523 -2.02 24.33 14.38
N ALA A 524 -1.66 25.61 14.27
CA ALA A 524 -1.65 26.33 13.01
C ALA A 524 -0.60 25.77 12.04
N MET A 525 0.58 25.37 12.54
CA MET A 525 1.61 24.73 11.72
C MET A 525 1.18 23.36 11.19
N GLU A 526 0.57 22.51 12.04
CA GLU A 526 0.04 21.21 11.62
C GLU A 526 -1.08 21.36 10.58
N ALA A 527 -2.02 22.28 10.82
CA ALA A 527 -3.10 22.57 9.87
C ALA A 527 -2.58 23.13 8.53
N LEU A 528 -1.57 24.01 8.57
CA LEU A 528 -0.93 24.54 7.36
C LEU A 528 -0.18 23.46 6.57
N GLY A 529 0.46 22.51 7.25
CA GLY A 529 1.06 21.33 6.61
C GLY A 529 0.03 20.49 5.85
N ILE A 530 -1.15 20.27 6.44
CA ILE A 530 -2.27 19.58 5.78
C ILE A 530 -2.77 20.37 4.56
N VAL A 531 -2.91 21.69 4.67
CA VAL A 531 -3.33 22.54 3.53
C VAL A 531 -2.31 22.46 2.39
N ARG A 532 -1.01 22.62 2.67
CA ARG A 532 0.06 22.49 1.66
C ARG A 532 0.00 21.15 0.94
N HIS A 533 -0.03 20.05 1.70
CA HIS A 533 -0.09 18.71 1.13
C HIS A 533 -1.34 18.50 0.26
N LYS A 534 -2.50 19.02 0.68
CA LYS A 534 -3.74 18.92 -0.10
C LYS A 534 -3.74 19.79 -1.35
N VAL A 535 -3.17 21.00 -1.30
CA VAL A 535 -3.02 21.86 -2.48
C VAL A 535 -2.09 21.21 -3.49
N ILE A 536 -1.03 20.52 -3.04
CA ILE A 536 -0.16 19.71 -3.91
C ILE A 536 -0.94 18.54 -4.54
N LEU A 537 -1.71 17.79 -3.75
CA LEU A 537 -2.56 16.72 -4.27
C LEU A 537 -3.58 17.26 -5.28
N GLU A 538 -4.16 18.44 -5.04
CA GLU A 538 -5.04 19.09 -6.01
C GLU A 538 -4.29 19.49 -7.27
N ILE A 539 -3.07 20.04 -7.19
CA ILE A 539 -2.23 20.34 -8.38
C ILE A 539 -1.95 19.07 -9.20
N LEU A 540 -1.61 17.97 -8.52
CA LEU A 540 -1.33 16.66 -9.13
C LEU A 540 -2.57 15.97 -9.71
N ILE A 541 -3.76 16.19 -9.15
CA ILE A 541 -5.02 15.59 -9.61
C ILE A 541 -5.70 16.46 -10.67
N PHE A 542 -5.51 17.78 -10.64
CA PHE A 542 -6.09 18.74 -11.60
C PHE A 542 -5.68 18.43 -13.04
N SER A 543 -4.50 17.84 -13.22
CA SER A 543 -3.98 17.43 -14.52
C SER A 543 -4.51 16.05 -14.98
N LEU A 544 -5.02 15.22 -14.06
CA LEU A 544 -5.45 13.83 -14.34
C LEU A 544 -6.96 13.64 -14.59
N ILE A 545 -7.87 14.31 -13.87
CA ILE A 545 -9.32 14.02 -13.96
C ILE A 545 -10.17 15.28 -13.74
N SER A 546 -10.83 15.77 -14.81
CA SER A 546 -11.73 16.93 -14.77
C SER A 546 -13.01 16.76 -13.93
N GLU A 547 -13.34 15.55 -13.45
CA GLU A 547 -14.65 15.23 -12.89
C GLU A 547 -14.75 15.23 -11.35
N HIS A 548 -13.68 15.51 -10.58
CA HIS A 548 -13.71 15.52 -9.09
C HIS A 548 -13.40 16.88 -8.44
N HIS A 549 -13.59 17.96 -9.20
CA HIS A 549 -13.20 19.33 -8.83
C HIS A 549 -13.97 19.92 -7.62
N GLU A 550 -15.17 19.44 -7.31
CA GLU A 550 -16.05 20.07 -6.31
C GLU A 550 -15.83 19.56 -4.88
N THR A 551 -15.41 18.30 -4.70
CA THR A 551 -15.31 17.67 -3.38
C THR A 551 -14.00 17.97 -2.65
N LEU A 552 -12.90 18.16 -3.38
CA LEU A 552 -11.57 18.46 -2.82
C LEU A 552 -11.43 19.94 -2.42
N GLY A 553 -11.88 20.87 -3.27
CA GLY A 553 -11.82 22.32 -2.99
C GLY A 553 -12.65 22.76 -1.78
N TRP A 554 -13.68 22.00 -1.37
CA TRP A 554 -14.44 22.24 -0.15
C TRP A 554 -13.66 21.88 1.13
N LEU A 555 -12.80 20.86 1.06
CA LEU A 555 -11.97 20.40 2.18
C LEU A 555 -10.73 21.28 2.39
N SER A 556 -10.13 21.80 1.32
CA SER A 556 -9.08 22.83 1.35
C SER A 556 -9.57 24.09 2.10
N LYS A 557 -10.75 24.61 1.74
CA LYS A 557 -11.37 25.79 2.37
C LYS A 557 -11.63 25.61 3.86
N ARG A 558 -12.01 24.40 4.29
CA ARG A 558 -12.29 24.10 5.71
C ARG A 558 -11.03 23.99 6.56
N GLU A 559 -9.97 23.40 6.03
CA GLU A 559 -8.66 23.38 6.73
C GLU A 559 -8.01 24.77 6.73
N ALA A 560 -8.17 25.53 5.64
CA ALA A 560 -7.81 26.95 5.63
C ALA A 560 -8.57 27.71 6.73
N ALA A 561 -9.89 27.57 6.83
CA ALA A 561 -10.72 28.13 7.93
C ALA A 561 -10.16 27.79 9.34
N ARG A 562 -9.63 26.59 9.53
CA ARG A 562 -8.98 26.19 10.80
C ARG A 562 -7.68 26.93 11.03
N VAL A 563 -6.85 27.10 10.00
CA VAL A 563 -5.65 27.94 10.08
C VAL A 563 -6.05 29.35 10.50
N TYR A 564 -7.06 29.99 9.89
CA TYR A 564 -7.51 31.33 10.31
C TYR A 564 -7.95 31.40 11.77
N SER A 565 -8.81 30.47 12.20
CA SER A 565 -9.31 30.46 13.57
C SER A 565 -8.16 30.35 14.58
N CYS A 566 -7.15 29.50 14.30
CA CYS A 566 -5.95 29.43 15.14
C CYS A 566 -5.14 30.72 15.07
N LEU A 567 -4.98 31.31 13.88
CA LEU A 567 -4.23 32.55 13.67
C LEU A 567 -4.84 33.75 14.37
N ASP A 568 -6.16 33.85 14.50
CA ASP A 568 -6.80 34.94 15.25
C ASP A 568 -6.41 34.92 16.72
N HIS A 569 -6.38 33.73 17.34
CA HIS A 569 -5.92 33.55 18.72
C HIS A 569 -4.40 33.76 18.86
N VAL A 570 -3.59 33.27 17.89
CA VAL A 570 -2.14 33.52 17.86
C VAL A 570 -1.85 35.02 17.76
N ARG A 571 -2.52 35.73 16.84
CA ARG A 571 -2.39 37.17 16.62
C ARG A 571 -2.67 37.97 17.89
N PHE A 572 -3.77 37.67 18.56
CA PHE A 572 -4.18 38.37 19.77
C PHE A 572 -3.27 38.07 20.95
N GLY A 573 -2.95 36.78 21.18
CA GLY A 573 -2.00 36.38 22.22
C GLY A 573 -0.66 37.06 22.01
N SER A 574 -0.20 37.14 20.77
CA SER A 574 1.08 37.76 20.43
C SER A 574 1.11 39.27 20.67
N ASN A 575 0.03 39.99 20.33
CA ASN A 575 -0.09 41.43 20.62
C ASN A 575 -0.12 41.70 22.13
N THR A 576 -0.73 40.79 22.90
CA THR A 576 -0.82 40.89 24.36
C THR A 576 0.50 40.53 25.05
N LEU A 577 1.24 39.56 24.50
CA LEU A 577 2.52 39.07 25.03
C LEU A 577 3.74 39.84 24.50
N GLY A 578 3.55 40.82 23.59
CA GLY A 578 4.64 41.58 22.98
C GLY A 578 5.51 40.77 22.00
N MET A 579 5.03 39.63 21.55
CA MET A 579 5.72 38.76 20.59
C MET A 579 5.49 39.30 19.18
N THR A 580 6.55 39.70 18.47
CA THR A 580 6.44 40.32 17.13
C THR A 580 6.77 39.37 15.99
N HIS A 581 7.33 38.19 16.29
CA HIS A 581 7.88 37.27 15.29
C HIS A 581 6.82 36.45 14.55
N TRP A 582 5.60 36.30 15.09
CA TRP A 582 4.53 35.51 14.46
C TRP A 582 4.08 36.02 13.09
N HIS A 583 4.11 37.35 12.86
CA HIS A 583 3.76 37.95 11.56
C HIS A 583 4.68 37.50 10.42
N LYS A 584 5.89 37.01 10.77
CA LYS A 584 6.84 36.41 9.81
C LYS A 584 6.57 34.92 9.59
N MET A 585 6.00 34.23 10.59
CA MET A 585 5.68 32.80 10.53
C MET A 585 4.37 32.50 9.79
N PHE A 586 3.39 33.42 9.88
CA PHE A 586 2.08 33.28 9.28
C PHE A 586 1.66 34.62 8.66
N HIS A 587 1.83 34.78 7.34
CA HIS A 587 1.10 35.84 6.64
C HIS A 587 -0.40 35.51 6.64
N VAL A 588 -1.23 36.52 6.34
CA VAL A 588 -2.67 36.33 6.17
C VAL A 588 -2.89 35.37 5.00
N LEU A 589 -3.26 34.13 5.31
CA LEU A 589 -3.79 33.18 4.34
C LEU A 589 -5.03 33.83 3.73
N TRP A 590 -5.23 33.79 2.43
CA TRP A 590 -6.53 34.07 1.80
C TRP A 590 -7.10 32.74 1.30
N ILE A 591 -8.43 32.61 1.19
CA ILE A 591 -9.05 31.40 0.62
C ILE A 591 -8.49 31.15 -0.80
N GLU A 592 -8.09 32.24 -1.47
CA GLU A 592 -7.44 32.24 -2.77
C GLU A 592 -5.99 31.70 -2.77
N ASP A 593 -5.29 31.68 -1.63
CA ASP A 593 -3.94 31.10 -1.50
C ASP A 593 -3.95 29.57 -1.42
N ALA A 594 -5.11 28.98 -1.10
CA ALA A 594 -5.33 27.54 -1.00
C ALA A 594 -5.97 26.95 -2.28
N VAL A 595 -5.68 27.56 -3.43
CA VAL A 595 -6.20 27.18 -4.76
C VAL A 595 -5.03 26.68 -5.64
N PRO A 596 -5.22 25.63 -6.47
CA PRO A 596 -4.21 25.16 -7.41
C PRO A 596 -3.74 26.25 -8.38
N ILE A 597 -2.49 26.18 -8.83
CA ILE A 597 -1.86 27.12 -9.78
C ILE A 597 -2.73 27.31 -11.06
N ALA A 598 -3.48 26.28 -11.46
CA ALA A 598 -4.39 26.33 -12.61
C ALA A 598 -5.65 27.20 -12.40
N GLY A 599 -6.00 27.57 -11.16
CA GLY A 599 -7.13 28.42 -10.81
C GLY A 599 -6.88 29.93 -11.01
N LEU A 600 -5.64 30.36 -11.27
CA LEU A 600 -5.27 31.76 -11.51
C LEU A 600 -5.62 32.22 -12.94
N LYS A 601 -6.85 31.99 -13.41
CA LYS A 601 -7.33 32.68 -14.61
C LYS A 601 -7.78 34.11 -14.26
N ARG A 602 -6.98 35.07 -14.76
CA ARG A 602 -7.26 36.51 -14.91
C ARG A 602 -7.40 37.32 -13.63
N ARG A 603 -6.26 37.82 -13.16
CA ARG A 603 -6.21 39.06 -12.38
C ARG A 603 -6.63 40.24 -13.28
N LYS A 604 -7.93 40.54 -13.39
CA LYS A 604 -8.40 41.83 -13.93
C LYS A 604 -8.02 42.89 -12.90
N LYS A 605 -6.98 43.65 -13.21
CA LYS A 605 -6.62 44.90 -12.54
C LYS A 605 -7.88 45.77 -12.49
N ARG A 606 -8.27 46.22 -11.28
CA ARG A 606 -9.36 47.17 -11.07
C ARG A 606 -9.10 48.40 -11.96
N ASP A 607 -10.11 48.75 -12.76
CA ASP A 607 -10.11 49.90 -13.66
C ASP A 607 -9.66 51.18 -12.94
N THR A 608 -8.59 51.79 -13.45
CA THR A 608 -8.46 53.24 -13.62
C THR A 608 -7.67 53.49 -14.90
N SER A 609 -8.43 53.88 -15.93
CA SER A 609 -8.06 54.43 -17.23
C SER A 609 -6.57 54.60 -17.57
N SER A 610 -6.09 53.83 -18.55
CA SER A 610 -5.43 54.32 -19.78
C SER A 610 -5.04 53.14 -20.66
N LYS A 611 -5.32 53.27 -21.96
CA LYS A 611 -4.86 52.36 -23.02
C LYS A 611 -3.34 52.50 -23.13
N GLU A 612 -2.61 51.39 -23.18
CA GLU A 612 -1.73 51.05 -24.30
C GLU A 612 -1.03 49.69 -24.14
N THR A 613 -0.76 49.15 -25.31
CA THR A 613 -0.01 47.96 -25.73
C THR A 613 1.19 47.52 -24.88
N SER A 614 1.22 46.22 -24.52
CA SER A 614 2.33 45.28 -24.75
C SER A 614 2.05 43.97 -23.99
N GLY A 615 2.09 42.84 -24.69
CA GLY A 615 1.91 41.52 -24.09
C GLY A 615 3.18 41.06 -23.41
N GLU A 616 3.42 41.52 -22.19
CA GLU A 616 4.37 40.91 -21.26
C GLU A 616 3.71 39.72 -20.56
N SER A 617 4.20 38.52 -20.85
CA SER A 617 3.81 37.29 -20.16
C SER A 617 4.30 37.35 -18.71
N THR A 618 3.43 37.75 -17.79
CA THR A 618 3.71 37.70 -16.35
C THR A 618 3.69 36.25 -15.89
N VAL A 619 4.85 35.74 -15.46
CA VAL A 619 5.03 34.43 -14.83
C VAL A 619 4.06 34.27 -13.65
N PRO A 620 3.38 33.11 -13.47
CA PRO A 620 2.60 32.85 -12.27
C PRO A 620 3.51 32.90 -11.04
N GLN A 621 3.34 33.89 -10.16
CA GLN A 621 4.01 33.90 -8.86
C GLN A 621 3.39 32.83 -7.97
N LEU A 622 4.22 31.93 -7.41
CA LEU A 622 3.86 31.03 -6.31
C LEU A 622 3.19 31.82 -5.17
N SER A 623 2.11 31.28 -4.59
CA SER A 623 1.53 31.85 -3.37
C SER A 623 2.55 31.85 -2.24
N TRP A 624 2.45 32.85 -1.35
CA TRP A 624 3.35 33.05 -0.22
C TRP A 624 3.42 31.83 0.72
N ILE A 625 2.41 30.94 0.72
CA ILE A 625 2.42 29.68 1.48
C ILE A 625 3.62 28.77 1.14
N TRP A 626 4.22 28.99 -0.04
CA TRP A 626 5.41 28.32 -0.59
C TRP A 626 6.70 29.16 -0.46
N LEU A 627 6.61 30.41 0.00
CA LEU A 627 7.70 31.40 -0.04
C LEU A 627 7.96 32.08 1.32
N ILE A 628 7.65 31.43 2.46
CA ILE A 628 7.91 32.03 3.80
C ILE A 628 9.33 31.73 4.29
N PRO A 629 10.20 32.73 4.46
CA PRO A 629 11.39 32.60 5.28
C PRO A 629 11.02 32.78 6.77
N GLY A 630 11.37 31.82 7.63
CA GLY A 630 11.51 32.10 9.07
C GLY A 630 10.43 31.56 10.02
N ALA A 631 10.20 30.25 10.02
CA ALA A 631 9.59 29.56 11.15
C ALA A 631 10.57 28.50 11.69
N ILE A 632 11.37 28.92 12.68
CA ILE A 632 12.19 28.18 13.68
C ILE A 632 13.48 28.99 13.85
N ASP A 633 13.46 29.92 14.82
CA ASP A 633 14.55 30.81 15.25
C ASP A 633 15.37 31.53 14.16
N ASN A 634 15.84 32.74 14.45
CA ASN A 634 16.74 33.48 13.56
C ASN A 634 18.16 32.85 13.48
N SER A 635 18.26 31.52 13.56
CA SER A 635 19.50 30.77 13.45
C SER A 635 19.49 29.62 12.43
N THR A 636 18.38 29.27 11.75
CA THR A 636 18.48 28.23 10.69
C THR A 636 17.44 28.33 9.54
N PRO A 637 17.86 28.63 8.30
CA PRO A 637 17.06 28.66 7.06
C PRO A 637 16.40 27.33 6.59
N GLY A 638 16.47 26.24 7.35
CA GLY A 638 16.28 24.87 6.82
C GLY A 638 14.84 24.41 6.55
N GLY A 639 13.83 24.91 7.26
CA GLY A 639 12.48 24.33 7.23
C GLY A 639 11.68 24.56 5.94
N LEU A 640 11.86 25.70 5.24
CA LEU A 640 11.23 25.95 3.94
C LEU A 640 11.94 25.18 2.82
N GLN A 641 13.27 25.16 2.86
CA GLN A 641 14.08 24.38 1.92
C GLN A 641 13.75 22.88 2.02
N ASP A 642 13.45 22.37 3.21
CA ASP A 642 12.99 21.00 3.40
C ASP A 642 11.71 20.68 2.62
N VAL A 643 10.69 21.53 2.72
CA VAL A 643 9.41 21.29 2.03
C VAL A 643 9.59 21.32 0.52
N LEU A 644 10.31 22.32 0.00
CA LEU A 644 10.59 22.43 -1.43
C LEU A 644 11.44 21.27 -1.95
N ARG A 645 12.47 20.87 -1.20
CA ARG A 645 13.30 19.69 -1.50
C ARG A 645 12.45 18.43 -1.56
N ILE A 646 11.66 18.15 -0.53
CA ILE A 646 10.85 16.92 -0.46
C ILE A 646 9.88 16.84 -1.62
N GLU A 647 9.19 17.93 -1.94
CA GLU A 647 8.24 17.95 -3.06
C GLU A 647 8.95 17.83 -4.41
N TRP A 648 10.11 18.46 -4.57
CA TRP A 648 10.94 18.27 -5.75
C TRP A 648 11.39 16.81 -5.91
N CYS A 649 11.89 16.18 -4.83
CA CYS A 649 12.31 14.77 -4.83
C CYS A 649 11.13 13.85 -5.19
N LYS A 650 9.94 14.07 -4.63
CA LYS A 650 8.75 13.26 -4.93
C LYS A 650 8.32 13.37 -6.38
N LEU A 651 8.28 14.59 -6.93
CA LEU A 651 7.95 14.78 -8.35
C LEU A 651 8.98 14.17 -9.28
N GLN A 652 10.27 14.24 -8.92
CA GLN A 652 11.33 13.56 -9.66
C GLN A 652 11.10 12.05 -9.69
N ALA A 653 10.89 11.44 -8.51
CA ALA A 653 10.64 10.01 -8.38
C ALA A 653 9.39 9.57 -9.16
N HIS A 654 8.30 10.33 -9.07
CA HIS A 654 7.08 10.05 -9.83
C HIS A 654 7.31 10.13 -11.34
N MET A 655 8.01 11.16 -11.81
CA MET A 655 8.35 11.32 -13.22
C MET A 655 9.21 10.14 -13.73
N GLN A 656 10.21 9.73 -12.96
CA GLN A 656 11.04 8.55 -13.27
C GLN A 656 10.21 7.27 -13.29
N CYS A 657 9.35 7.04 -12.28
CA CYS A 657 8.49 5.85 -12.21
C CYS A 657 7.59 5.71 -13.45
N TRP A 658 7.03 6.80 -13.97
CA TRP A 658 6.21 6.75 -15.19
C TRP A 658 7.02 6.51 -16.47
N ASP A 659 8.23 7.08 -16.57
CA ASP A 659 9.15 6.76 -17.68
C ASP A 659 9.54 5.27 -17.65
N GLU A 660 9.90 4.78 -16.46
CA GLU A 660 10.22 3.38 -16.23
C GLU A 660 9.05 2.45 -16.58
N GLU A 661 7.83 2.80 -16.18
CA GLU A 661 6.62 2.02 -16.52
C GLU A 661 6.43 1.93 -18.03
N CYS A 662 6.63 3.03 -18.78
CA CYS A 662 6.55 2.99 -20.23
C CYS A 662 7.57 2.02 -20.85
N ARG A 663 8.80 2.03 -20.33
CA ARG A 663 9.89 1.13 -20.80
C ARG A 663 9.62 -0.33 -20.41
N LEU A 664 9.16 -0.59 -19.19
CA LEU A 664 8.75 -1.91 -18.71
C LEU A 664 7.63 -2.49 -19.57
N LEU A 665 6.57 -1.72 -19.83
CA LEU A 665 5.45 -2.17 -20.65
C LEU A 665 5.88 -2.50 -22.08
N HIS A 666 6.76 -1.69 -22.67
CA HIS A 666 7.32 -1.97 -23.99
C HIS A 666 8.07 -3.30 -24.00
N GLU A 667 8.91 -3.53 -23.00
CA GLU A 667 9.67 -4.75 -22.84
C GLU A 667 8.77 -5.97 -22.56
N GLU A 668 7.76 -5.85 -21.70
CA GLU A 668 6.76 -6.89 -21.44
C GLU A 668 6.04 -7.32 -22.73
N MET A 669 5.70 -6.38 -23.62
CA MET A 669 5.12 -6.69 -24.93
C MET A 669 6.09 -7.51 -25.80
N GLN A 670 7.38 -7.14 -25.83
CA GLN A 670 8.40 -7.89 -26.57
C GLN A 670 8.58 -9.31 -26.01
N ARG A 671 8.61 -9.44 -24.68
CA ARG A 671 8.72 -10.73 -23.99
C ARG A 671 7.59 -11.68 -24.31
N VAL A 672 6.35 -11.18 -24.41
CA VAL A 672 5.22 -12.04 -24.83
C VAL A 672 5.50 -12.68 -26.19
N VAL A 673 6.03 -11.92 -27.15
CA VAL A 673 6.40 -12.45 -28.47
C VAL A 673 7.53 -13.47 -28.37
N TRP A 674 8.58 -13.18 -27.59
CA TRP A 674 9.71 -14.11 -27.42
C TRP A 674 9.31 -15.41 -26.71
N SER A 675 8.47 -15.33 -25.68
CA SER A 675 7.89 -16.48 -25.00
C SER A 675 7.09 -17.36 -25.97
N HIS A 676 6.30 -16.76 -26.87
CA HIS A 676 5.60 -17.53 -27.90
C HIS A 676 6.57 -18.20 -28.88
N LYS A 677 7.62 -17.51 -29.34
CA LYS A 677 8.66 -18.10 -30.20
C LYS A 677 9.36 -19.29 -29.52
N TYR A 678 9.69 -19.14 -28.24
CA TYR A 678 10.25 -20.23 -27.44
C TYR A 678 9.29 -21.42 -27.36
N ASN A 679 8.02 -21.17 -27.03
CA ASN A 679 7.00 -22.21 -26.94
C ASN A 679 6.80 -22.94 -28.28
N ILE A 680 6.80 -22.22 -29.41
CA ILE A 680 6.73 -22.83 -30.74
C ILE A 680 7.90 -23.81 -30.93
N LYS A 681 9.13 -23.38 -30.66
CA LYS A 681 10.33 -24.23 -30.77
C LYS A 681 10.25 -25.45 -29.84
N LEU A 682 9.80 -25.26 -28.61
CA LEU A 682 9.61 -26.34 -27.63
C LEU A 682 8.63 -27.41 -28.17
N TRP A 683 7.47 -26.98 -28.66
CA TRP A 683 6.45 -27.89 -29.20
C TRP A 683 6.89 -28.56 -30.51
N SER A 684 7.57 -27.84 -31.41
CA SER A 684 8.15 -28.45 -32.62
C SER A 684 9.19 -29.53 -32.28
N ASN A 685 10.05 -29.28 -31.28
CA ASN A 685 11.02 -30.27 -30.83
C ASN A 685 10.34 -31.51 -30.23
N ARG A 686 9.29 -31.33 -29.44
CA ARG A 686 8.50 -32.45 -28.89
C ARG A 686 7.81 -33.25 -29.98
N ALA A 687 7.23 -32.58 -30.98
CA ALA A 687 6.62 -33.24 -32.13
C ALA A 687 7.64 -34.08 -32.90
N ASN A 688 8.84 -33.56 -33.14
CA ASN A 688 9.92 -34.26 -33.84
C ASN A 688 10.49 -35.46 -33.05
N ARG A 689 10.50 -35.40 -31.72
CA ARG A 689 11.01 -36.45 -30.83
C ARG A 689 9.97 -37.51 -30.47
N SER A 690 8.69 -37.26 -30.74
CA SER A 690 7.62 -38.20 -30.47
C SER A 690 7.79 -39.48 -31.29
N LEU A 691 7.53 -40.63 -30.67
CA LEU A 691 7.67 -41.95 -31.31
C LEU A 691 6.86 -42.04 -32.63
N LYS A 692 7.42 -42.69 -33.65
CA LYS A 692 6.70 -43.03 -34.90
C LYS A 692 5.47 -43.88 -34.53
N GLY A 693 4.27 -43.30 -34.67
CA GLY A 693 2.99 -43.89 -34.28
C GLY A 693 2.10 -42.96 -33.44
N ALA A 694 2.68 -41.99 -32.72
CA ALA A 694 1.92 -40.96 -32.00
C ALA A 694 1.37 -39.83 -32.91
N VAL A 695 1.87 -39.78 -34.16
CA VAL A 695 1.56 -38.73 -35.16
C VAL A 695 0.37 -39.12 -36.06
N HIS A 696 -0.21 -40.31 -35.90
CA HIS A 696 -1.36 -40.77 -36.71
C HIS A 696 -2.58 -40.99 -35.83
N GLY A 697 -3.16 -39.88 -35.38
CA GLY A 697 -4.59 -39.81 -35.08
C GLY A 697 -5.29 -39.12 -36.24
N THR A 698 -5.50 -39.85 -37.33
CA THR A 698 -6.60 -39.56 -38.28
C THR A 698 -7.81 -40.37 -37.86
#